data_AF-A0A1S9T1V5-F1
#
_entry.id   AF-A0A1S9T1V5-F1
#
_cell.length_a   1.000
_cell.length_b   1.000
_cell.length_c   1.000
_cell.angle_alpha   90.00
_cell.angle_beta   90.00
_cell.angle_gamma   90.00
#
_symmetry.space_group_name_H-M   'P 1'
#
loop_
_entity.id
_entity.type
_entity.pdbx_description
1 polymer ?
#
loop_
_entity_poly.entity_id
_entity_poly.type
_entity_poly.pdbx_seq_one_letter_code
_entity_poly.pdbx_strand_id
1 'polypeptide(L)'
;MILKRSYQALLLVMSVFLLLMSFFIPLNKASAEVINRENYEMKWAYSPQFGKDIRTELLKNSKGQVAYCLVYGLKSPNGSDLPESGRTNDIVYRVLLNGYPQKSPEELGVSTWEQAHYSTQLALWNSLGQINTAELQFKDAAVEKATKAIIHAADQSQDTQDVYMNVVPTDKKEAQLNGEYFETTTYAVQTNAKKGTFKIQMNNAPEGSRIVTEQGETKETFQLGEKFRIQVPKSSKSSELSLKVVSNLINYNAVVYKGTRTIQDATVLLERSTEQVSTDLQVYWKANGSLKVMKVDENKKPLPGAVFTVLNRGQEVMGTITANENGLAELGNLELGTYTVKEIKAPTGYVLDANPKTFEVKTGEVAVVEMKNEQIKGNVQLLKVDQDGKKKLEGAVFILADAKGNSIHEYTTDKDGLIKVDNLKYGEYQFIEKSSPVGYILVKEPIPFSIKENGKKIELIAKNAQIKGSLEITKVDVADGNNKLPGAEFTIYDEQGTLVVQGKTNEQGIAKFEKLPAGKYTYKETLAPVGYVINKETFSFEIKQDGEIIKHIVKDKKIEGSLEITKVDVADGNNKLPGAEFTIYDEQGTLVVQGKTNEQGIAKFDKLPAGKYTYKETIAPNGYLINEETFHFEIKNDGDIIKHTVQDKKKEVPPSLETPQQPEQPQPQPEKQPQTPQVIEKPVPTPEKLHIIEKQPEQPKQIKEQPKKVENHLPTTGGKAENPYWKWIGATLVVLGSIVTVSVYRMRKKANQ
;
A
#
# COMPACT_ATOMS: atom_id res chain seq x y z
N MET A 1 46.90 -32.99 -54.08
CA MET A 1 46.02 -32.40 -53.05
C MET A 1 45.70 -30.99 -53.48
N ILE A 2 44.41 -30.69 -53.62
CA ILE A 2 43.86 -29.53 -54.31
C ILE A 2 44.19 -28.25 -53.54
N LEU A 3 44.97 -27.36 -54.16
CA LEU A 3 45.20 -26.01 -53.65
C LEU A 3 43.86 -25.26 -53.74
N LYS A 4 43.31 -24.82 -52.60
CA LYS A 4 42.03 -24.11 -52.54
C LYS A 4 42.06 -22.90 -53.49
N ARG A 5 41.01 -22.76 -54.32
CA ARG A 5 40.75 -21.64 -55.25
C ARG A 5 40.96 -20.24 -54.64
N SER A 6 40.94 -20.11 -53.31
CA SER A 6 41.19 -18.85 -52.60
C SER A 6 42.64 -18.35 -52.67
N TYR A 7 43.63 -19.23 -52.78
CA TYR A 7 45.05 -18.83 -52.86
C TYR A 7 45.51 -18.48 -54.29
N GLN A 8 44.88 -19.06 -55.31
CA GLN A 8 45.14 -18.66 -56.71
C GLN A 8 44.61 -17.25 -57.00
N ALA A 9 43.45 -16.87 -56.42
CA ALA A 9 42.95 -15.50 -56.53
C ALA A 9 43.87 -14.50 -55.81
N LEU A 10 44.39 -14.85 -54.64
CA LEU A 10 45.33 -13.98 -53.90
C LEU A 10 46.67 -13.81 -54.62
N LEU A 11 47.19 -14.86 -55.26
CA LEU A 11 48.42 -14.82 -56.05
C LEU A 11 48.24 -14.11 -57.41
N LEU A 12 47.08 -14.24 -58.05
CA LEU A 12 46.74 -13.46 -59.26
C LEU A 12 46.52 -11.97 -58.95
N VAL A 13 45.88 -11.65 -57.83
CA VAL A 13 45.72 -10.25 -57.38
C VAL A 13 47.08 -9.67 -57.00
N MET A 14 47.95 -10.41 -56.31
CA MET A 14 49.32 -9.99 -56.02
C MET A 14 50.20 -9.85 -57.26
N SER A 15 50.06 -10.72 -58.26
CA SER A 15 50.83 -10.62 -59.51
C SER A 15 50.33 -9.48 -60.40
N VAL A 16 49.02 -9.21 -60.43
CA VAL A 16 48.45 -8.05 -61.11
C VAL A 16 48.80 -6.75 -60.36
N PHE A 17 48.89 -6.77 -59.03
CA PHE A 17 49.33 -5.63 -58.22
C PHE A 17 50.83 -5.34 -58.40
N LEU A 18 51.68 -6.37 -58.56
CA LEU A 18 53.09 -6.23 -58.90
C LEU A 18 53.32 -5.80 -60.36
N LEU A 19 52.49 -6.27 -61.31
CA LEU A 19 52.53 -5.81 -62.71
C LEU A 19 52.04 -4.36 -62.86
N LEU A 20 51.03 -3.95 -62.08
CA LEU A 20 50.57 -2.56 -62.02
C LEU A 20 51.60 -1.65 -61.33
N MET A 21 52.28 -2.11 -60.29
CA MET A 21 53.40 -1.37 -59.67
C MET A 21 54.58 -1.16 -60.62
N SER A 22 54.83 -2.06 -61.58
CA SER A 22 55.85 -1.86 -62.62
C SER A 22 55.45 -0.91 -63.75
N PHE A 23 54.17 -0.55 -63.89
CA PHE A 23 53.69 0.49 -64.83
C PHE A 23 53.45 1.86 -64.16
N PHE A 24 53.56 1.94 -62.83
CA PHE A 24 53.47 3.18 -62.03
C PHE A 24 54.79 3.53 -61.34
N ILE A 25 55.94 3.17 -61.93
CA ILE A 25 57.14 3.99 -61.71
C ILE A 25 56.98 5.15 -62.69
N PRO A 26 56.59 6.37 -62.24
CA PRO A 26 56.83 7.51 -63.07
C PRO A 26 58.34 7.55 -63.29
N LEU A 27 58.77 7.28 -64.52
CA LEU A 27 59.95 7.95 -65.06
C LEU A 27 59.63 9.43 -64.85
N ASN A 28 60.09 10.02 -63.75
CA ASN A 28 60.12 11.46 -63.57
C ASN A 28 60.88 11.95 -64.80
N LYS A 29 60.16 12.43 -65.82
CA LYS A 29 60.75 13.34 -66.79
C LYS A 29 61.27 14.45 -65.91
N ALA A 30 62.58 14.52 -65.72
CA ALA A 30 63.21 15.60 -64.99
C ALA A 30 62.68 16.88 -65.63
N SER A 31 61.84 17.62 -64.89
CA SER A 31 61.35 18.90 -65.37
C SER A 31 62.58 19.79 -65.40
N ALA A 32 63.11 20.00 -66.60
CA ALA A 32 64.15 20.99 -66.80
C ALA A 32 63.50 22.35 -66.91
N GLU A 33 64.08 23.34 -66.25
CA GLU A 33 63.59 24.72 -66.25
C GLU A 33 64.69 25.61 -66.85
N VAL A 34 64.31 26.47 -67.80
CA VAL A 34 65.22 27.47 -68.35
C VAL A 34 65.35 28.62 -67.35
N ILE A 35 66.57 28.85 -66.85
CA ILE A 35 66.87 29.98 -65.98
C ILE A 35 67.73 31.00 -66.74
N ASN A 36 67.23 32.23 -66.82
CA ASN A 36 67.89 33.36 -67.46
C ASN A 36 68.42 34.32 -66.38
N ARG A 37 69.50 35.04 -66.71
CA ARG A 37 70.05 36.08 -65.84
C ARG A 37 69.85 37.46 -66.44
N GLU A 38 69.63 38.43 -65.56
CA GLU A 38 69.56 39.85 -65.86
C GLU A 38 70.59 40.57 -64.98
N ASN A 39 71.46 41.36 -65.61
CA ASN A 39 72.43 42.16 -64.88
C ASN A 39 71.75 43.43 -64.35
N TYR A 40 72.16 43.88 -63.16
CA TYR A 40 71.75 45.16 -62.60
C TYR A 40 72.93 45.82 -61.88
N GLU A 41 72.83 47.13 -61.65
CA GLU A 41 73.84 47.89 -60.92
C GLU A 41 73.48 47.96 -59.43
N MET A 42 74.50 47.84 -58.57
CA MET A 42 74.34 47.88 -57.13
C MET A 42 75.62 48.37 -56.46
N LYS A 43 75.47 48.97 -55.27
CA LYS A 43 76.60 49.24 -54.38
C LYS A 43 77.05 47.94 -53.71
N TRP A 44 77.79 47.11 -54.45
CA TRP A 44 78.24 45.79 -54.02
C TRP A 44 79.07 45.84 -52.74
N ALA A 45 78.76 44.98 -51.77
CA ALA A 45 79.55 44.80 -50.57
C ALA A 45 80.91 44.19 -50.92
N TYR A 46 81.97 44.70 -50.29
CA TYR A 46 83.33 44.19 -50.48
C TYR A 46 83.60 43.09 -49.46
N SER A 47 84.16 41.96 -49.91
CA SER A 47 84.61 40.90 -49.01
C SER A 47 86.13 40.92 -48.89
N PRO A 48 86.68 41.22 -47.69
CA PRO A 48 88.11 41.09 -47.43
C PRO A 48 88.62 39.66 -47.66
N GLN A 49 87.79 38.65 -47.34
CA GLN A 49 88.10 37.24 -47.52
C GLN A 49 88.41 36.88 -48.99
N PHE A 50 87.63 37.43 -49.94
CA PHE A 50 87.81 37.15 -51.37
C PHE A 50 88.60 38.24 -52.12
N GLY A 51 88.94 39.33 -51.45
CA GLY A 51 89.65 40.47 -52.03
C GLY A 51 88.86 41.23 -53.12
N LYS A 52 87.53 41.03 -53.20
CA LYS A 52 86.68 41.58 -54.28
C LYS A 52 85.25 41.85 -53.82
N ASP A 53 84.53 42.61 -54.65
CA ASP A 53 83.09 42.85 -54.49
C ASP A 53 82.29 41.54 -54.66
N ILE A 54 81.34 41.29 -53.76
CA ILE A 54 80.38 40.19 -53.84
C ILE A 54 79.26 40.57 -54.79
N ARG A 55 79.33 40.10 -56.04
CA ARG A 55 78.35 40.40 -57.09
C ARG A 55 77.37 39.24 -57.31
N THR A 56 76.20 39.57 -57.81
CA THR A 56 75.20 38.60 -58.28
C THR A 56 74.43 39.19 -59.46
N GLU A 57 73.67 38.35 -60.14
CA GLU A 57 72.68 38.71 -61.16
C GLU A 57 71.28 38.35 -60.69
N LEU A 58 70.25 38.98 -61.25
CA LEU A 58 68.86 38.58 -61.02
C LEU A 58 68.58 37.35 -61.90
N LEU A 59 68.23 36.22 -61.29
CA LEU A 59 67.83 35.04 -62.04
C LEU A 59 66.31 34.95 -62.12
N LYS A 60 65.78 34.58 -63.29
CA LYS A 60 64.36 34.29 -63.49
C LYS A 60 64.18 32.98 -64.24
N ASN A 61 63.21 32.18 -63.80
CA ASN A 61 62.76 31.02 -64.58
C ASN A 61 61.88 31.45 -65.77
N SER A 62 61.43 30.48 -66.58
CA SER A 62 60.62 30.76 -67.78
C SER A 62 59.27 31.43 -67.47
N LYS A 63 58.80 31.31 -66.22
CA LYS A 63 57.56 31.92 -65.72
C LYS A 63 57.79 33.29 -65.05
N GLY A 64 59.02 33.82 -65.10
CA GLY A 64 59.38 35.10 -64.49
C GLY A 64 59.56 35.07 -62.97
N GLN A 65 59.55 33.89 -62.34
CA GLN A 65 59.77 33.74 -60.90
C GLN A 65 61.26 33.86 -60.59
N VAL A 66 61.57 34.61 -59.53
CA VAL A 66 62.94 34.88 -59.11
C VAL A 66 63.61 33.59 -58.62
N ALA A 67 64.79 33.31 -59.16
CA ALA A 67 65.67 32.25 -58.71
C ALA A 67 66.88 32.84 -57.97
N TYR A 68 67.49 32.07 -57.08
CA TYR A 68 68.69 32.46 -56.34
C TYR A 68 69.83 31.48 -56.55
N CYS A 69 71.04 32.01 -56.57
CA CYS A 69 72.30 31.31 -56.70
C CYS A 69 72.64 30.54 -55.41
N LEU A 70 72.87 29.23 -55.47
CA LEU A 70 73.22 28.42 -54.29
C LEU A 70 74.72 28.35 -53.99
N VAL A 71 75.59 28.58 -55.00
CA VAL A 71 77.04 28.37 -54.85
C VAL A 71 77.78 29.64 -55.26
N TYR A 72 78.36 30.34 -54.28
CA TYR A 72 79.16 31.52 -54.57
C TYR A 72 80.41 31.16 -55.38
N GLY A 73 80.73 31.97 -56.41
CA GLY A 73 81.95 31.85 -57.21
C GLY A 73 81.84 31.05 -58.52
N LEU A 74 80.74 30.33 -58.75
CA LEU A 74 80.41 29.71 -60.03
C LEU A 74 79.55 30.63 -60.91
N LYS A 75 79.51 30.39 -62.23
CA LYS A 75 78.72 31.23 -63.15
C LYS A 75 77.21 31.00 -62.94
N SER A 76 76.44 32.08 -62.91
CA SER A 76 74.97 32.01 -62.97
C SER A 76 74.48 31.34 -64.27
N PRO A 77 73.38 30.57 -64.21
CA PRO A 77 72.74 30.04 -65.41
C PRO A 77 72.23 31.18 -66.31
N ASN A 78 72.27 30.96 -67.62
CA ASN A 78 71.79 31.92 -68.60
C ASN A 78 71.25 31.19 -69.84
N GLY A 79 69.93 30.97 -69.89
CA GLY A 79 69.27 30.26 -70.99
C GLY A 79 69.56 28.75 -71.01
N SER A 80 70.06 28.20 -69.90
CA SER A 80 70.37 26.77 -69.77
C SER A 80 69.20 26.02 -69.14
N ASP A 81 68.90 24.84 -69.69
CA ASP A 81 67.97 23.89 -69.08
C ASP A 81 68.61 23.25 -67.85
N LEU A 82 68.08 23.56 -66.67
CA LEU A 82 68.53 22.96 -65.43
C LEU A 82 67.51 21.93 -64.92
N PRO A 83 67.90 20.66 -64.70
CA PRO A 83 67.00 19.66 -64.14
C PRO A 83 66.71 19.93 -62.66
N GLU A 84 65.45 19.78 -62.26
CA GLU A 84 65.06 19.74 -60.85
C GLU A 84 65.76 18.57 -60.12
N SER A 85 66.41 18.86 -58.98
CA SER A 85 67.23 17.92 -58.22
C SER A 85 66.84 17.83 -56.74
N GLY A 86 65.60 18.19 -56.41
CA GLY A 86 65.03 18.08 -55.06
C GLY A 86 64.77 19.43 -54.42
N ARG A 87 64.98 19.52 -53.10
CA ARG A 87 64.71 20.71 -52.27
C ARG A 87 65.97 21.11 -51.51
N THR A 88 66.09 22.40 -51.22
CA THR A 88 67.12 22.91 -50.30
C THR A 88 66.78 22.53 -48.85
N ASN A 89 67.68 22.81 -47.91
CA ASN A 89 67.39 22.66 -46.49
C ASN A 89 66.42 23.75 -45.98
N ASP A 90 65.86 23.54 -44.78
CA ASP A 90 64.84 24.48 -44.27
C ASP A 90 65.40 25.88 -43.95
N ILE A 91 66.70 26.03 -43.68
CA ILE A 91 67.25 27.37 -43.44
C ILE A 91 67.27 28.22 -44.72
N VAL A 92 67.60 27.64 -45.88
CA VAL A 92 67.50 28.34 -47.17
C VAL A 92 66.04 28.65 -47.50
N TYR A 93 65.14 27.70 -47.26
CA TYR A 93 63.70 27.92 -47.42
C TYR A 93 63.20 29.11 -46.59
N ARG A 94 63.57 29.19 -45.30
CA ARG A 94 63.18 30.29 -44.42
C ARG A 94 63.79 31.63 -44.86
N VAL A 95 65.01 31.65 -45.38
CA VAL A 95 65.60 32.85 -45.99
C VAL A 95 64.76 33.32 -47.18
N LEU A 96 64.36 32.40 -48.07
CA LEU A 96 63.54 32.74 -49.24
C LEU A 96 62.13 33.19 -48.87
N LEU A 97 61.52 32.61 -47.82
CA LEU A 97 60.22 33.05 -47.28
C LEU A 97 60.26 34.47 -46.70
N ASN A 98 61.36 34.82 -46.04
CA ASN A 98 61.53 36.12 -45.38
C ASN A 98 62.25 37.15 -46.26
N GLY A 99 62.65 36.78 -47.47
CA GLY A 99 63.36 37.64 -48.42
C GLY A 99 62.51 37.99 -49.65
N TYR A 100 63.15 38.66 -50.60
CA TYR A 100 62.53 39.04 -51.87
C TYR A 100 62.35 37.81 -52.78
N PRO A 101 61.26 37.66 -53.55
CA PRO A 101 60.12 38.56 -53.67
C PRO A 101 58.95 38.23 -52.73
N GLN A 102 59.10 37.29 -51.78
CA GLN A 102 58.02 36.98 -50.82
C GLN A 102 57.72 38.16 -49.89
N LYS A 103 58.77 38.94 -49.59
CA LYS A 103 58.69 40.25 -48.97
C LYS A 103 58.96 41.35 -49.99
N SER A 104 58.14 42.37 -49.99
CA SER A 104 58.35 43.54 -50.84
C SER A 104 59.60 44.33 -50.39
N PRO A 105 60.17 45.19 -51.26
CA PRO A 105 61.26 46.09 -50.86
C PRO A 105 60.93 46.90 -49.60
N GLU A 106 59.70 47.40 -49.51
CA GLU A 106 59.22 48.19 -48.38
C GLU A 106 59.14 47.36 -47.09
N GLU A 107 58.65 46.12 -47.15
CA GLU A 107 58.63 45.21 -46.00
C GLU A 107 60.04 44.86 -45.50
N LEU A 108 61.02 44.82 -46.40
CA LEU A 108 62.43 44.58 -46.09
C LEU A 108 63.16 45.86 -45.64
N GLY A 109 62.51 47.02 -45.69
CA GLY A 109 63.08 48.30 -45.29
C GLY A 109 64.10 48.86 -46.29
N VAL A 110 63.99 48.52 -47.57
CA VAL A 110 64.84 49.02 -48.66
C VAL A 110 64.00 49.76 -49.71
N SER A 111 64.64 50.57 -50.55
CA SER A 111 63.94 51.45 -51.51
C SER A 111 63.74 50.84 -52.88
N THR A 112 64.51 49.81 -53.25
CA THR A 112 64.46 49.22 -54.60
C THR A 112 64.45 47.70 -54.56
N TRP A 113 63.92 47.09 -55.63
CA TRP A 113 63.91 45.63 -55.77
C TRP A 113 65.34 45.08 -55.89
N GLU A 114 66.28 45.83 -56.47
CA GLU A 114 67.69 45.44 -56.57
C GLU A 114 68.31 45.28 -55.18
N GLN A 115 68.04 46.24 -54.27
CA GLN A 115 68.51 46.17 -52.88
C GLN A 115 67.88 44.98 -52.15
N ALA A 116 66.59 44.73 -52.37
CA ALA A 116 65.85 43.63 -51.77
C ALA A 116 66.37 42.26 -52.23
N HIS A 117 66.53 42.09 -53.54
CA HIS A 117 67.10 40.90 -54.17
C HIS A 117 68.54 40.67 -53.68
N TYR A 118 69.39 41.69 -53.72
CA TYR A 118 70.78 41.56 -53.31
C TYR A 118 70.91 41.17 -51.84
N SER A 119 70.12 41.79 -50.95
CA SER A 119 70.08 41.45 -49.53
C SER A 119 69.68 39.99 -49.30
N THR A 120 68.70 39.50 -50.07
CA THR A 120 68.25 38.11 -50.00
C THR A 120 69.31 37.13 -50.48
N GLN A 121 70.01 37.46 -51.58
CA GLN A 121 71.11 36.63 -52.09
C GLN A 121 72.29 36.54 -51.12
N LEU A 122 72.65 37.66 -50.46
CA LEU A 122 73.68 37.68 -49.42
C LEU A 122 73.26 36.85 -48.20
N ALA A 123 72.01 36.99 -47.75
CA ALA A 123 71.46 36.21 -46.64
C ALA A 123 71.46 34.70 -46.95
N LEU A 124 71.14 34.33 -48.20
CA LEU A 124 71.13 32.94 -48.63
C LEU A 124 72.54 32.34 -48.69
N TRP A 125 73.53 33.07 -49.22
CA TRP A 125 74.92 32.59 -49.19
C TRP A 125 75.46 32.52 -47.76
N ASN A 126 75.05 33.42 -46.88
CA ASN A 126 75.39 33.36 -45.46
C ASN A 126 74.83 32.11 -44.79
N SER A 127 73.54 31.80 -44.99
CA SER A 127 72.92 30.61 -44.40
C SER A 127 73.48 29.29 -44.93
N LEU A 128 74.03 29.30 -46.14
CA LEU A 128 74.77 28.18 -46.74
C LEU A 128 76.25 28.13 -46.32
N GLY A 129 76.73 29.05 -45.48
CA GLY A 129 78.13 29.15 -45.05
C GLY A 129 79.11 29.49 -46.19
N GLN A 130 78.61 29.99 -47.32
CA GLN A 130 79.44 30.36 -48.47
C GLN A 130 80.16 31.69 -48.28
N ILE A 131 79.57 32.60 -47.50
CA ILE A 131 80.12 33.89 -47.11
C ILE A 131 79.79 34.17 -45.64
N ASN A 132 80.57 35.01 -44.96
CA ASN A 132 80.23 35.54 -43.64
C ASN A 132 79.80 37.01 -43.76
N THR A 133 78.51 37.31 -43.58
CA THR A 133 77.99 38.69 -43.70
C THR A 133 78.50 39.64 -42.62
N ALA A 134 78.96 39.13 -41.47
CA ALA A 134 79.56 39.96 -40.43
C ALA A 134 80.94 40.53 -40.83
N GLU A 135 81.60 39.93 -41.81
CA GLU A 135 82.93 40.33 -42.30
C GLU A 135 82.85 41.17 -43.59
N LEU A 136 81.65 41.34 -44.16
CA LEU A 136 81.47 42.15 -45.37
C LEU A 136 81.51 43.64 -45.05
N GLN A 137 82.19 44.39 -45.91
CA GLN A 137 82.16 45.85 -45.91
C GLN A 137 81.02 46.33 -46.81
N PHE A 138 79.86 46.59 -46.22
CA PHE A 138 78.69 47.09 -46.93
C PHE A 138 78.88 48.54 -47.38
N LYS A 139 78.57 48.81 -48.65
CA LYS A 139 78.56 50.17 -49.22
C LYS A 139 77.17 50.82 -49.18
N ASP A 140 76.18 50.08 -48.70
CA ASP A 140 74.78 50.48 -48.57
C ASP A 140 74.21 49.97 -47.24
N ALA A 141 73.89 50.89 -46.33
CA ALA A 141 73.42 50.57 -44.99
C ALA A 141 72.01 49.95 -44.99
N ALA A 142 71.17 50.24 -46.00
CA ALA A 142 69.85 49.64 -46.12
C ALA A 142 69.96 48.15 -46.48
N VAL A 143 70.88 47.82 -47.40
CA VAL A 143 71.22 46.43 -47.77
C VAL A 143 71.79 45.66 -46.58
N GLU A 144 72.68 46.28 -45.80
CA GLU A 144 73.22 45.65 -44.58
C GLU A 144 72.11 45.30 -43.59
N LYS A 145 71.22 46.26 -43.30
CA LYS A 145 70.12 46.10 -42.37
C LYS A 145 69.14 45.02 -42.84
N ALA A 146 68.74 45.05 -44.11
CA ALA A 146 67.83 44.06 -44.68
C ALA A 146 68.43 42.65 -44.70
N THR A 147 69.72 42.51 -45.07
CA THR A 147 70.43 41.23 -45.04
C THR A 147 70.42 40.63 -43.63
N LYS A 148 70.78 41.43 -42.62
CA LYS A 148 70.77 40.99 -41.21
C LYS A 148 69.36 40.64 -40.72
N ALA A 149 68.34 41.40 -41.12
CA ALA A 149 66.94 41.14 -40.76
C ALA A 149 66.43 39.82 -41.37
N ILE A 150 66.74 39.53 -42.64
CA ILE A 150 66.35 38.28 -43.30
C ILE A 150 66.99 37.07 -42.61
N ILE A 151 68.30 37.14 -42.32
CA ILE A 151 69.02 36.07 -41.60
C ILE A 151 68.37 35.86 -40.23
N HIS A 152 68.16 36.94 -39.47
CA HIS A 152 67.55 36.86 -38.14
C HIS A 152 66.14 36.24 -38.16
N ALA A 153 65.29 36.65 -39.12
CA ALA A 153 63.96 36.09 -39.29
C ALA A 153 64.00 34.60 -39.68
N ALA A 154 64.95 34.22 -40.53
CA ALA A 154 65.14 32.83 -40.93
C ALA A 154 65.64 31.94 -39.78
N ASP A 155 66.49 32.46 -38.90
CA ASP A 155 66.99 31.73 -37.72
C ASP A 155 65.92 31.55 -36.64
N GLN A 156 64.99 32.51 -36.51
CA GLN A 156 63.91 32.46 -35.52
C GLN A 156 62.69 31.65 -35.99
N SER A 157 62.43 31.57 -37.30
CA SER A 157 61.27 30.85 -37.84
C SER A 157 61.40 29.33 -37.63
N GLN A 158 60.25 28.71 -37.34
CA GLN A 158 60.07 27.26 -37.25
C GLN A 158 59.42 26.68 -38.52
N ASP A 159 59.33 27.46 -39.61
CA ASP A 159 58.74 26.99 -40.85
C ASP A 159 59.61 25.88 -41.48
N THR A 160 58.93 24.84 -41.96
CA THR A 160 59.52 23.66 -42.61
C THR A 160 58.87 23.45 -43.98
N GLN A 161 59.61 22.85 -44.91
CA GLN A 161 59.05 22.47 -46.21
C GLN A 161 58.18 21.22 -46.17
N ASP A 162 58.37 20.36 -45.16
CA ASP A 162 57.52 19.19 -44.98
C ASP A 162 56.15 19.62 -44.45
N VAL A 163 55.11 19.24 -45.19
CA VAL A 163 53.73 19.56 -44.86
C VAL A 163 53.24 18.59 -43.80
N TYR A 164 52.74 19.10 -42.68
CA TYR A 164 52.04 18.27 -41.68
C TYR A 164 50.55 18.59 -41.69
N MET A 165 49.73 17.61 -41.32
CA MET A 165 48.31 17.81 -41.10
C MET A 165 47.85 16.99 -39.91
N ASN A 166 47.16 17.66 -38.97
CA ASN A 166 46.44 17.03 -37.88
C ASN A 166 44.98 17.46 -37.90
N VAL A 167 44.09 16.62 -37.39
CA VAL A 167 42.68 16.94 -37.22
C VAL A 167 42.37 16.89 -35.73
N VAL A 168 41.87 18.00 -35.20
CA VAL A 168 41.61 18.15 -33.76
C VAL A 168 40.10 18.37 -33.57
N PRO A 169 39.46 17.68 -32.62
CA PRO A 169 40.05 16.73 -31.66
C PRO A 169 40.44 15.37 -32.27
N THR A 170 41.44 14.71 -31.68
CA THR A 170 41.93 13.37 -32.11
C THR A 170 41.33 12.21 -31.34
N ASP A 171 40.81 12.48 -30.13
CA ASP A 171 40.19 11.48 -29.29
C ASP A 171 38.78 11.10 -29.80
N LYS A 172 38.36 9.87 -29.47
CA LYS A 172 37.03 9.37 -29.83
C LYS A 172 35.94 10.25 -29.23
N LYS A 173 35.05 10.80 -30.06
CA LYS A 173 34.00 11.73 -29.62
C LYS A 173 32.62 11.11 -29.58
N GLU A 174 31.86 11.48 -28.55
CA GLU A 174 30.42 11.23 -28.49
C GLU A 174 29.66 12.34 -29.22
N ALA A 175 28.83 11.98 -30.19
CA ALA A 175 27.86 12.89 -30.79
C ALA A 175 26.63 12.98 -29.89
N GLN A 176 26.23 14.20 -29.54
CA GLN A 176 25.15 14.50 -28.61
C GLN A 176 23.86 14.83 -29.38
N LEU A 177 22.71 14.42 -28.86
CA LEU A 177 21.43 14.70 -29.49
C LEU A 177 21.15 16.22 -29.54
N ASN A 178 20.97 16.75 -30.76
CA ASN A 178 20.63 18.14 -31.05
C ASN A 178 19.54 18.17 -32.13
N GLY A 179 18.28 18.29 -31.71
CA GLY A 179 17.12 18.22 -32.59
C GLY A 179 16.98 16.85 -33.25
N GLU A 180 16.98 16.82 -34.58
CA GLU A 180 16.80 15.59 -35.37
C GLU A 180 18.08 14.78 -35.59
N TYR A 181 19.23 15.22 -35.05
CA TYR A 181 20.53 14.59 -35.26
C TYR A 181 21.33 14.45 -33.96
N PHE A 182 22.18 13.44 -33.88
CA PHE A 182 23.36 13.46 -33.01
C PHE A 182 24.44 14.28 -33.69
N GLU A 183 24.94 15.29 -32.99
CA GLU A 183 25.94 16.23 -33.48
C GLU A 183 27.22 16.14 -32.67
N THR A 184 28.35 16.09 -33.36
CA THR A 184 29.68 16.14 -32.74
C THR A 184 30.09 17.56 -32.38
N THR A 185 31.11 17.68 -31.52
CA THR A 185 31.86 18.94 -31.42
C THR A 185 32.54 19.28 -32.76
N THR A 186 32.93 20.53 -32.91
CA THR A 186 33.62 21.01 -34.11
C THR A 186 35.02 20.41 -34.25
N TYR A 187 35.36 19.97 -35.46
CA TYR A 187 36.69 19.53 -35.88
C TYR A 187 37.39 20.59 -36.71
N ALA A 188 38.70 20.77 -36.49
CA ALA A 188 39.56 21.69 -37.21
C ALA A 188 40.79 20.97 -37.79
N VAL A 189 41.20 21.39 -38.99
CA VAL A 189 42.44 20.93 -39.62
C VAL A 189 43.58 21.88 -39.25
N GLN A 190 44.60 21.35 -38.59
CA GLN A 190 45.83 22.07 -38.21
C GLN A 190 46.98 21.67 -39.12
N THR A 191 47.66 22.64 -39.73
CA THR A 191 48.73 22.43 -40.70
C THR A 191 49.62 23.68 -40.81
N ASN A 192 50.85 23.51 -41.30
CA ASN A 192 51.71 24.62 -41.76
C ASN A 192 51.36 25.10 -43.17
N ALA A 193 50.42 24.47 -43.87
CA ALA A 193 49.97 24.90 -45.19
C ALA A 193 49.33 26.29 -45.17
N LYS A 194 49.60 27.11 -46.19
CA LYS A 194 49.01 28.47 -46.28
C LYS A 194 47.63 28.48 -46.91
N LYS A 195 47.37 27.56 -47.83
CA LYS A 195 46.06 27.40 -48.50
C LYS A 195 45.87 25.95 -48.92
N GLY A 196 44.63 25.56 -49.18
CA GLY A 196 44.31 24.20 -49.59
C GLY A 196 42.84 23.89 -49.35
N THR A 197 42.46 22.68 -49.75
CA THR A 197 41.11 22.17 -49.51
C THR A 197 41.17 20.80 -48.85
N PHE A 198 40.09 20.43 -48.16
CA PHE A 198 39.94 19.10 -47.58
C PHE A 198 38.52 18.57 -47.72
N LYS A 199 38.40 17.25 -47.74
CA LYS A 199 37.15 16.49 -47.77
C LYS A 199 37.14 15.49 -46.63
N ILE A 200 35.94 15.18 -46.14
CA ILE A 200 35.75 14.20 -45.08
C ILE A 200 35.13 12.94 -45.68
N GLN A 201 35.77 11.80 -45.46
CA GLN A 201 35.27 10.48 -45.81
C GLN A 201 34.77 9.81 -44.55
N MET A 202 33.51 9.39 -44.53
CA MET A 202 32.93 8.65 -43.41
C MET A 202 32.77 7.17 -43.79
N ASN A 203 33.13 6.28 -42.88
CA ASN A 203 32.93 4.84 -43.00
C ASN A 203 31.97 4.36 -41.92
N ASN A 204 31.09 3.41 -42.26
CA ASN A 204 30.02 2.91 -41.40
C ASN A 204 29.05 4.00 -40.91
N ALA A 205 28.92 5.09 -41.68
CA ALA A 205 27.95 6.12 -41.39
C ALA A 205 26.52 5.62 -41.70
N PRO A 206 25.56 5.78 -40.77
CA PRO A 206 24.16 5.52 -41.07
C PRO A 206 23.65 6.36 -42.24
N GLU A 207 22.65 5.86 -42.95
CA GLU A 207 21.97 6.60 -44.00
C GLU A 207 21.41 7.93 -43.47
N GLY A 208 21.59 9.01 -44.23
CA GLY A 208 21.21 10.37 -43.82
C GLY A 208 22.25 11.11 -42.96
N SER A 209 23.38 10.48 -42.63
CA SER A 209 24.50 11.17 -41.99
C SER A 209 25.11 12.22 -42.92
N ARG A 210 25.49 13.37 -42.37
CA ARG A 210 26.02 14.50 -43.14
C ARG A 210 27.15 15.22 -42.42
N ILE A 211 27.98 15.87 -43.21
CA ILE A 211 29.05 16.75 -42.75
C ILE A 211 28.59 18.19 -42.98
N VAL A 212 28.70 19.01 -41.93
CA VAL A 212 28.20 20.39 -41.95
C VAL A 212 29.26 21.37 -41.48
N THR A 213 29.12 22.63 -41.89
CA THR A 213 29.91 23.76 -41.39
C THR A 213 29.56 24.11 -39.93
N GLU A 214 30.29 25.06 -39.35
CA GLU A 214 29.94 25.60 -38.02
C GLU A 214 28.52 26.20 -37.97
N GLN A 215 28.02 26.68 -39.11
CA GLN A 215 26.68 27.24 -39.30
C GLN A 215 25.63 26.17 -39.61
N GLY A 216 26.01 24.91 -39.78
CA GLY A 216 25.09 23.79 -40.05
C GLY A 216 24.78 23.57 -41.53
N GLU A 217 25.51 24.21 -42.45
CA GLU A 217 25.33 24.02 -43.89
C GLU A 217 26.06 22.76 -44.37
N THR A 218 25.39 21.92 -45.15
CA THR A 218 26.02 20.73 -45.74
C THR A 218 27.07 21.13 -46.76
N LYS A 219 28.27 20.57 -46.66
CA LYS A 219 29.38 20.87 -47.57
C LYS A 219 30.23 19.64 -47.85
N GLU A 220 30.62 19.44 -49.10
CA GLU A 220 31.47 18.32 -49.51
C GLU A 220 32.97 18.62 -49.44
N THR A 221 33.34 19.87 -49.75
CA THR A 221 34.74 20.34 -49.81
C THR A 221 34.89 21.59 -48.98
N PHE A 222 35.86 21.58 -48.08
CA PHE A 222 36.15 22.67 -47.17
C PHE A 222 37.47 23.34 -47.57
N GLN A 223 37.54 24.65 -47.37
CA GLN A 223 38.75 25.45 -47.49
C GLN A 223 39.53 25.38 -46.18
N LEU A 224 40.85 25.49 -46.27
CA LEU A 224 41.69 25.54 -45.08
C LEU A 224 41.29 26.72 -44.18
N GLY A 225 41.15 26.46 -42.87
CA GLY A 225 40.64 27.41 -41.88
C GLY A 225 39.15 27.22 -41.55
N GLU A 226 38.38 26.59 -42.43
CA GLU A 226 37.01 26.18 -42.11
C GLU A 226 37.01 24.98 -41.15
N LYS A 227 35.95 24.88 -40.36
CA LYS A 227 35.73 23.77 -39.44
C LYS A 227 34.44 23.03 -39.79
N PHE A 228 34.34 21.80 -39.32
CA PHE A 228 33.20 20.93 -39.64
C PHE A 228 32.65 20.20 -38.42
N ARG A 229 31.40 19.76 -38.51
CA ARG A 229 30.75 18.83 -37.60
C ARG A 229 30.18 17.66 -38.39
N ILE A 230 30.05 16.53 -37.71
CA ILE A 230 29.32 15.36 -38.17
C ILE A 230 27.95 15.34 -37.51
N GLN A 231 26.91 15.12 -38.32
CA GLN A 231 25.54 14.92 -37.88
C GLN A 231 25.03 13.54 -38.31
N VAL A 232 24.49 12.77 -37.38
CA VAL A 232 23.92 11.43 -37.58
C VAL A 232 22.43 11.46 -37.24
N PRO A 233 21.49 10.97 -38.05
CA PRO A 233 20.06 11.07 -37.76
C PRO A 233 19.68 10.42 -36.43
N LYS A 234 18.77 11.04 -35.67
CA LYS A 234 18.33 10.53 -34.34
C LYS A 234 17.69 9.14 -34.39
N SER A 235 17.17 8.73 -35.55
CA SER A 235 16.58 7.41 -35.80
C SER A 235 17.63 6.28 -35.90
N SER A 236 18.91 6.62 -35.98
CA SER A 236 20.01 5.66 -36.04
C SER A 236 20.17 4.95 -34.70
N LYS A 237 20.31 3.62 -34.71
CA LYS A 237 20.66 2.85 -33.51
C LYS A 237 22.03 3.27 -32.96
N SER A 238 22.24 3.07 -31.66
CA SER A 238 23.55 3.27 -31.01
C SER A 238 24.62 2.54 -31.78
N SER A 239 25.65 3.26 -32.21
CA SER A 239 26.77 2.71 -32.97
C SER A 239 27.93 3.69 -32.96
N GLU A 240 28.98 3.34 -33.69
CA GLU A 240 30.09 4.21 -34.04
C GLU A 240 30.32 4.24 -35.54
N LEU A 241 30.95 5.31 -36.00
CA LEU A 241 31.48 5.49 -37.35
C LEU A 241 32.94 5.93 -37.26
N SER A 242 33.69 5.72 -38.33
CA SER A 242 35.02 6.32 -38.48
C SER A 242 35.03 7.37 -39.57
N LEU A 243 35.93 8.34 -39.46
CA LEU A 243 36.13 9.35 -40.50
C LEU A 243 37.61 9.60 -40.76
N LYS A 244 37.92 9.96 -42.01
CA LYS A 244 39.23 10.44 -42.46
C LYS A 244 39.09 11.78 -43.14
N VAL A 245 40.05 12.66 -42.92
CA VAL A 245 40.19 13.91 -43.66
C VAL A 245 41.25 13.70 -44.72
N VAL A 246 40.86 13.89 -45.99
CA VAL A 246 41.76 13.87 -47.14
C VAL A 246 41.88 15.30 -47.63
N SER A 247 43.10 15.82 -47.67
CA SER A 247 43.37 17.20 -48.02
C SER A 247 44.35 17.32 -49.16
N ASN A 248 44.21 18.41 -49.92
CA ASN A 248 45.18 18.88 -50.87
C ASN A 248 45.70 20.24 -50.37
N LEU A 249 46.91 20.23 -49.82
CA LEU A 249 47.52 21.36 -49.14
C LEU A 249 48.61 21.97 -50.00
N ILE A 250 48.60 23.30 -50.11
CA ILE A 250 49.56 24.04 -50.93
C ILE A 250 50.53 24.76 -50.00
N ASN A 251 51.82 24.46 -50.19
CA ASN A 251 52.92 25.09 -49.49
C ASN A 251 54.05 25.47 -50.43
N TYR A 252 54.92 26.36 -49.97
CA TYR A 252 56.13 26.69 -50.70
C TYR A 252 57.21 25.64 -50.47
N ASN A 253 57.89 25.23 -51.55
CA ASN A 253 59.12 24.46 -51.51
C ASN A 253 60.24 25.27 -52.16
N ALA A 254 61.43 25.24 -51.57
CA ALA A 254 62.62 25.83 -52.15
C ALA A 254 63.30 24.79 -53.05
N VAL A 255 62.84 24.74 -54.30
CA VAL A 255 63.17 23.72 -55.31
C VAL A 255 64.55 23.98 -55.88
N VAL A 256 65.40 22.96 -55.90
CA VAL A 256 66.77 23.02 -56.43
C VAL A 256 66.78 22.64 -57.89
N TYR A 257 67.43 23.47 -58.70
CA TYR A 257 67.76 23.21 -60.09
C TYR A 257 69.27 23.02 -60.21
N LYS A 258 69.68 21.82 -60.65
CA LYS A 258 71.07 21.42 -60.65
C LYS A 258 71.81 21.99 -61.84
N GLY A 259 72.86 22.74 -61.56
CA GLY A 259 73.79 23.28 -62.53
C GLY A 259 74.73 22.23 -63.12
N THR A 260 75.83 22.70 -63.69
CA THR A 260 76.89 21.85 -64.25
C THR A 260 78.17 22.03 -63.43
N ARG A 261 79.31 21.49 -63.89
CA ARG A 261 80.61 21.75 -63.23
C ARG A 261 81.03 23.21 -63.25
N THR A 262 80.46 24.02 -64.16
CA THR A 262 80.84 25.44 -64.36
C THR A 262 79.69 26.41 -64.13
N ILE A 263 78.45 25.92 -64.10
CA ILE A 263 77.23 26.68 -63.84
C ILE A 263 76.72 26.29 -62.46
N GLN A 264 76.44 27.25 -61.60
CA GLN A 264 75.96 26.97 -60.25
C GLN A 264 74.54 26.42 -60.22
N ASP A 265 74.25 25.70 -59.13
CA ASP A 265 72.88 25.33 -58.78
C ASP A 265 72.07 26.60 -58.46
N ALA A 266 70.78 26.55 -58.78
CA ALA A 266 69.84 27.62 -58.48
C ALA A 266 68.68 27.07 -57.63
N THR A 267 68.04 27.94 -56.86
CA THR A 267 66.82 27.61 -56.12
C THR A 267 65.69 28.55 -56.48
N VAL A 268 64.47 28.01 -56.60
CA VAL A 268 63.25 28.80 -56.80
C VAL A 268 62.25 28.40 -55.72
N LEU A 269 61.63 29.39 -55.09
CA LEU A 269 60.54 29.15 -54.15
C LEU A 269 59.23 28.98 -54.92
N LEU A 270 58.69 27.76 -54.92
CA LEU A 270 57.53 27.37 -55.72
C LEU A 270 56.41 26.81 -54.86
N GLU A 271 55.16 27.17 -55.18
CA GLU A 271 53.99 26.50 -54.60
C GLU A 271 53.92 25.04 -55.08
N ARG A 272 53.76 24.12 -54.14
CA ARG A 272 53.60 22.69 -54.38
C ARG A 272 52.37 22.19 -53.62
N SER A 273 51.58 21.39 -54.32
CA SER A 273 50.44 20.68 -53.78
C SER A 273 50.90 19.36 -53.18
N THR A 274 50.50 19.08 -51.95
CA THR A 274 50.76 17.83 -51.23
C THR A 274 49.44 17.26 -50.74
N GLU A 275 49.17 16.00 -51.06
CA GLU A 275 48.03 15.28 -50.50
C GLU A 275 48.38 14.79 -49.09
N GLN A 276 47.50 15.03 -48.12
CA GLN A 276 47.64 14.55 -46.75
C GLN A 276 46.37 13.86 -46.30
N VAL A 277 46.52 12.75 -45.59
CA VAL A 277 45.40 11.96 -45.06
C VAL A 277 45.55 11.83 -43.55
N SER A 278 44.49 12.14 -42.81
CA SER A 278 44.51 12.00 -41.35
C SER A 278 44.54 10.53 -40.93
N THR A 279 44.88 10.29 -39.67
CA THR A 279 44.53 9.02 -39.02
C THR A 279 43.00 8.85 -38.98
N ASP A 280 42.55 7.61 -38.79
CA ASP A 280 41.14 7.33 -38.53
C ASP A 280 40.69 8.00 -37.21
N LEU A 281 39.65 8.81 -37.29
CA LEU A 281 38.96 9.39 -36.14
C LEU A 281 37.67 8.62 -35.88
N GLN A 282 37.29 8.48 -34.61
CA GLN A 282 36.08 7.73 -34.22
C GLN A 282 35.02 8.64 -33.61
N VAL A 283 33.79 8.44 -34.05
CA VAL A 283 32.60 9.09 -33.49
C VAL A 283 31.62 8.01 -33.08
N TYR A 284 31.04 8.13 -31.89
CA TYR A 284 29.96 7.24 -31.43
C TYR A 284 28.77 8.03 -30.91
N TRP A 285 27.61 7.41 -30.85
CA TRP A 285 26.39 8.01 -30.29
C TRP A 285 25.57 6.96 -29.55
N LYS A 286 24.76 7.42 -28.60
CA LYS A 286 23.86 6.57 -27.80
C LYS A 286 22.42 6.95 -28.08
N ALA A 287 21.72 6.08 -28.81
CA ALA A 287 20.32 6.23 -29.15
C ALA A 287 19.42 5.68 -28.06
N ASN A 288 19.27 6.46 -26.99
CA ASN A 288 18.48 6.08 -25.83
C ASN A 288 17.22 6.92 -25.70
N GLY A 289 16.15 6.32 -25.18
CA GLY A 289 14.95 6.98 -24.71
C GLY A 289 14.55 6.46 -23.32
N SER A 290 13.29 6.63 -22.97
CA SER A 290 12.76 6.18 -21.68
C SER A 290 11.33 5.69 -21.77
N LEU A 291 10.90 4.98 -20.73
CA LEU A 291 9.53 4.54 -20.49
C LEU A 291 8.96 5.30 -19.30
N LYS A 292 7.69 5.69 -19.42
CA LYS A 292 6.83 6.13 -18.33
C LYS A 292 5.55 5.31 -18.32
N VAL A 293 5.36 4.52 -17.27
CA VAL A 293 4.12 3.80 -17.01
C VAL A 293 3.19 4.68 -16.19
N MET A 294 1.97 4.84 -16.68
CA MET A 294 0.86 5.47 -15.95
C MET A 294 -0.07 4.38 -15.43
N LYS A 295 -0.01 4.12 -14.13
CA LYS A 295 -0.77 3.09 -13.46
C LYS A 295 -2.03 3.66 -12.82
N VAL A 296 -3.19 3.21 -13.29
CA VAL A 296 -4.48 3.75 -12.88
C VAL A 296 -5.53 2.66 -12.62
N ASP A 297 -6.64 3.03 -11.99
CA ASP A 297 -7.85 2.20 -11.91
C ASP A 297 -8.82 2.44 -13.08
N GLU A 298 -9.99 1.80 -13.01
CA GLU A 298 -11.11 1.92 -13.95
C GLU A 298 -11.56 3.40 -14.16
N ASN A 299 -11.36 4.27 -13.16
CA ASN A 299 -11.77 5.68 -13.16
C ASN A 299 -10.61 6.64 -13.39
N LYS A 300 -9.46 6.16 -13.87
CA LYS A 300 -8.22 6.94 -14.07
C LYS A 300 -7.60 7.50 -12.78
N LYS A 301 -7.96 6.98 -11.60
CA LYS A 301 -7.28 7.34 -10.36
C LYS A 301 -5.88 6.70 -10.34
N PRO A 302 -4.81 7.43 -9.96
CA PRO A 302 -3.47 6.86 -9.87
C PRO A 302 -3.36 5.77 -8.80
N LEU A 303 -2.62 4.70 -9.08
CA LEU A 303 -2.42 3.57 -8.16
C LEU A 303 -0.93 3.33 -7.83
N PRO A 304 -0.50 3.57 -6.57
CA PRO A 304 0.84 3.27 -6.12
C PRO A 304 1.08 1.78 -5.86
N GLY A 305 2.35 1.36 -5.88
CA GLY A 305 2.80 0.05 -5.41
C GLY A 305 2.69 -1.08 -6.43
N ALA A 306 2.14 -0.83 -7.63
CA ALA A 306 2.26 -1.78 -8.73
C ALA A 306 3.72 -1.96 -9.14
N VAL A 307 4.14 -3.19 -9.40
CA VAL A 307 5.50 -3.49 -9.86
C VAL A 307 5.44 -4.05 -11.27
N PHE A 308 6.27 -3.49 -12.14
CA PHE A 308 6.40 -3.90 -13.54
C PHE A 308 7.81 -4.39 -13.83
N THR A 309 7.92 -5.34 -14.74
CA THR A 309 9.18 -5.71 -15.38
C THR A 309 9.16 -5.23 -16.82
N VAL A 310 10.26 -4.64 -17.27
CA VAL A 310 10.45 -4.21 -18.67
C VAL A 310 11.38 -5.18 -19.35
N LEU A 311 10.96 -5.72 -20.50
CA LEU A 311 11.72 -6.68 -21.28
C LEU A 311 12.00 -6.13 -22.68
N ASN A 312 13.17 -6.45 -23.24
CA ASN A 312 13.46 -6.20 -24.64
C ASN A 312 12.83 -7.29 -25.54
N ARG A 313 12.97 -7.15 -26.87
CA ARG A 313 12.48 -8.14 -27.85
C ARG A 313 13.05 -9.55 -27.63
N GLY A 314 14.26 -9.66 -27.08
CA GLY A 314 14.91 -10.92 -26.74
C GLY A 314 14.45 -11.55 -25.41
N GLN A 315 13.45 -10.96 -24.74
CA GLN A 315 12.96 -11.36 -23.41
C GLN A 315 13.99 -11.17 -22.28
N GLU A 316 15.01 -10.35 -22.49
CA GLU A 316 15.94 -9.95 -21.44
C GLU A 316 15.32 -8.84 -20.60
N VAL A 317 15.51 -8.91 -19.27
CA VAL A 317 14.97 -7.93 -18.32
C VAL A 317 15.86 -6.69 -18.30
N MET A 318 15.27 -5.55 -18.65
CA MET A 318 15.94 -4.23 -18.65
C MET A 318 15.86 -3.54 -17.30
N GLY A 319 14.85 -3.90 -16.50
CA GLY A 319 14.69 -3.40 -15.15
C GLY A 319 13.31 -3.69 -14.60
N THR A 320 13.19 -3.51 -13.28
CA THR A 320 11.92 -3.53 -12.56
C THR A 320 11.62 -2.14 -12.04
N ILE A 321 10.40 -1.66 -12.28
CA ILE A 321 9.95 -0.33 -11.87
C ILE A 321 8.69 -0.44 -11.02
N THR A 322 8.54 0.45 -10.04
CA THR A 322 7.39 0.46 -9.13
C THR A 322 6.65 1.79 -9.26
N ALA A 323 5.32 1.74 -9.33
CA ALA A 323 4.48 2.94 -9.38
C ALA A 323 4.57 3.69 -8.04
N ASN A 324 4.92 4.98 -8.11
CA ASN A 324 4.96 5.88 -6.97
C ASN A 324 3.54 6.35 -6.55
N GLU A 325 3.45 7.25 -5.58
CA GLU A 325 2.19 7.82 -5.05
C GLU A 325 1.28 8.44 -6.13
N ASN A 326 1.87 8.95 -7.21
CA ASN A 326 1.15 9.51 -8.35
C ASN A 326 0.81 8.47 -9.43
N GLY A 327 1.02 7.17 -9.15
CA GLY A 327 0.80 6.09 -10.11
C GLY A 327 1.82 6.05 -11.25
N LEU A 328 2.98 6.69 -11.09
CA LEU A 328 3.99 6.77 -12.15
C LEU A 328 5.17 5.84 -11.86
N ALA A 329 5.62 5.09 -12.87
CA ALA A 329 6.86 4.32 -12.82
C ALA A 329 7.71 4.62 -14.05
N GLU A 330 9.00 4.89 -13.88
CA GLU A 330 9.87 5.37 -14.97
C GLU A 330 11.13 4.50 -15.11
N LEU A 331 11.53 4.24 -16.35
CA LEU A 331 12.78 3.57 -16.69
C LEU A 331 13.50 4.33 -17.80
N GLY A 332 14.66 4.91 -17.49
CA GLY A 332 15.50 5.63 -18.45
C GLY A 332 16.55 4.75 -19.14
N ASN A 333 17.31 5.37 -20.05
CA ASN A 333 18.46 4.76 -20.72
C ASN A 333 18.14 3.46 -21.47
N LEU A 334 16.95 3.38 -22.08
CA LEU A 334 16.56 2.26 -22.93
C LEU A 334 17.04 2.53 -24.36
N GLU A 335 17.79 1.60 -24.96
CA GLU A 335 18.20 1.74 -26.36
C GLU A 335 16.98 1.75 -27.30
N LEU A 336 17.09 2.45 -28.43
CA LEU A 336 16.06 2.50 -29.47
C LEU A 336 15.61 1.09 -29.89
N GLY A 337 14.30 0.84 -29.82
CA GLY A 337 13.74 -0.46 -30.16
C GLY A 337 12.37 -0.74 -29.54
N THR A 338 11.90 -1.98 -29.73
CA THR A 338 10.61 -2.44 -29.21
C THR A 338 10.80 -3.19 -27.89
N TYR A 339 9.98 -2.85 -26.91
CA TYR A 339 9.99 -3.41 -25.56
C TYR A 339 8.59 -3.88 -25.15
N THR A 340 8.56 -4.64 -24.07
CA THR A 340 7.35 -5.12 -23.41
C THR A 340 7.40 -4.73 -21.94
N VAL A 341 6.31 -4.17 -21.41
CA VAL A 341 6.11 -3.98 -19.98
C VAL A 341 5.07 -4.96 -19.47
N LYS A 342 5.36 -5.64 -18.37
CA LYS A 342 4.48 -6.63 -17.74
C LYS A 342 4.31 -6.30 -16.27
N GLU A 343 3.08 -6.23 -15.79
CA GLU A 343 2.81 -6.14 -14.35
C GLU A 343 3.10 -7.50 -13.70
N ILE A 344 3.91 -7.48 -12.63
CA ILE A 344 4.29 -8.68 -11.86
C ILE A 344 3.72 -8.63 -10.44
N LYS A 345 3.26 -7.47 -9.98
CA LYS A 345 2.57 -7.28 -8.70
C LYS A 345 1.55 -6.15 -8.82
N ALA A 346 0.30 -6.44 -8.49
CA ALA A 346 -0.77 -5.44 -8.45
C ALA A 346 -0.63 -4.53 -7.21
N PRO A 347 -1.19 -3.31 -7.25
CA PRO A 347 -1.47 -2.52 -6.06
C PRO A 347 -2.35 -3.28 -5.07
N THR A 348 -2.21 -2.99 -3.77
CA THR A 348 -3.08 -3.56 -2.73
C THR A 348 -4.55 -3.25 -3.02
N GLY A 349 -5.40 -4.30 -3.04
CA GLY A 349 -6.83 -4.18 -3.31
C GLY A 349 -7.22 -4.17 -4.78
N TYR A 350 -6.28 -4.49 -5.69
CA TYR A 350 -6.52 -4.58 -7.13
C TYR A 350 -6.12 -5.95 -7.69
N VAL A 351 -6.81 -6.37 -8.75
CA VAL A 351 -6.53 -7.63 -9.47
C VAL A 351 -5.28 -7.47 -10.31
N LEU A 352 -4.37 -8.44 -10.32
CA LEU A 352 -3.17 -8.44 -11.17
C LEU A 352 -3.57 -8.59 -12.65
N ASP A 353 -3.16 -7.63 -13.50
CA ASP A 353 -3.26 -7.77 -14.95
C ASP A 353 -1.95 -8.34 -15.50
N ALA A 354 -1.91 -9.65 -15.71
CA ALA A 354 -0.73 -10.33 -16.22
C ALA A 354 -0.49 -10.09 -17.72
N ASN A 355 -1.37 -9.35 -18.42
CA ASN A 355 -1.24 -9.10 -19.85
C ASN A 355 -0.13 -8.08 -20.13
N PRO A 356 0.93 -8.47 -20.86
CA PRO A 356 1.99 -7.55 -21.24
C PRO A 356 1.51 -6.52 -22.26
N LYS A 357 2.08 -5.31 -22.23
CA LYS A 357 1.91 -4.28 -23.27
C LYS A 357 3.22 -4.00 -23.98
N THR A 358 3.17 -3.92 -25.30
CA THR A 358 4.33 -3.57 -26.14
C THR A 358 4.40 -2.07 -26.37
N PHE A 359 5.60 -1.51 -26.40
CA PHE A 359 5.85 -0.11 -26.72
C PHE A 359 7.16 0.06 -27.49
N GLU A 360 7.30 1.17 -28.21
CA GLU A 360 8.50 1.53 -28.95
C GLU A 360 9.23 2.66 -28.22
N VAL A 361 10.53 2.48 -28.00
CA VAL A 361 11.44 3.51 -27.49
C VAL A 361 12.09 4.20 -28.69
N LYS A 362 11.95 5.51 -28.73
CA LYS A 362 12.60 6.41 -29.70
C LYS A 362 13.64 7.27 -28.99
N THR A 363 14.68 7.64 -29.71
CA THR A 363 15.78 8.46 -29.20
C THR A 363 15.29 9.78 -28.62
N GLY A 364 15.65 10.09 -27.37
CA GLY A 364 15.32 11.34 -26.69
C GLY A 364 13.84 11.48 -26.30
N GLU A 365 13.00 10.49 -26.60
CA GLU A 365 11.56 10.52 -26.31
C GLU A 365 11.22 9.65 -25.09
N VAL A 366 10.09 10.00 -24.46
CA VAL A 366 9.50 9.22 -23.36
C VAL A 366 8.30 8.46 -23.90
N ALA A 367 8.41 7.14 -24.00
CA ALA A 367 7.28 6.29 -24.33
C ALA A 367 6.32 6.23 -23.14
N VAL A 368 5.04 6.54 -23.34
CA VAL A 368 4.03 6.53 -22.28
C VAL A 368 3.11 5.33 -22.44
N VAL A 369 3.00 4.49 -21.40
CA VAL A 369 2.13 3.31 -21.40
C VAL A 369 1.16 3.40 -20.23
N GLU A 370 -0.14 3.45 -20.53
CA GLU A 370 -1.19 3.36 -19.51
C GLU A 370 -1.45 1.89 -19.15
N MET A 371 -1.40 1.55 -17.87
CA MET A 371 -1.69 0.23 -17.31
C MET A 371 -2.88 0.37 -16.35
N LYS A 372 -3.91 -0.45 -16.49
CA LYS A 372 -5.15 -0.37 -15.70
C LYS A 372 -5.32 -1.62 -14.87
N ASN A 373 -5.78 -1.50 -13.63
CA ASN A 373 -6.27 -2.65 -12.87
C ASN A 373 -7.68 -2.43 -12.37
N GLU A 374 -8.41 -3.54 -12.28
CA GLU A 374 -9.73 -3.60 -11.70
C GLU A 374 -9.62 -3.73 -10.18
N GLN A 375 -10.48 -3.00 -9.46
CA GLN A 375 -10.54 -3.11 -8.01
C GLN A 375 -11.10 -4.49 -7.61
N ILE A 376 -10.48 -5.13 -6.62
CA ILE A 376 -10.99 -6.37 -6.03
C ILE A 376 -12.36 -6.09 -5.41
N LYS A 377 -13.36 -6.87 -5.82
CA LYS A 377 -14.72 -6.88 -5.26
C LYS A 377 -15.07 -8.30 -4.86
N GLY A 378 -15.80 -8.48 -3.77
CA GLY A 378 -16.25 -9.78 -3.29
C GLY A 378 -17.67 -9.72 -2.76
N ASN A 379 -18.19 -10.87 -2.36
CA ASN A 379 -19.56 -11.03 -1.91
C ASN A 379 -19.55 -11.62 -0.50
N VAL A 380 -20.53 -11.26 0.32
CA VAL A 380 -20.72 -11.85 1.64
C VAL A 380 -22.17 -12.27 1.82
N GLN A 381 -22.35 -13.44 2.42
CA GLN A 381 -23.64 -13.96 2.82
C GLN A 381 -23.60 -14.28 4.31
N LEU A 382 -24.51 -13.70 5.08
CA LEU A 382 -24.70 -14.02 6.49
C LEU A 382 -25.98 -14.86 6.64
N LEU A 383 -25.86 -15.99 7.33
CA LEU A 383 -26.97 -16.86 7.69
C LEU A 383 -27.26 -16.73 9.19
N LYS A 384 -28.47 -16.28 9.52
CA LYS A 384 -28.97 -16.14 10.88
C LYS A 384 -29.74 -17.38 11.30
N VAL A 385 -29.31 -17.98 12.40
CA VAL A 385 -29.94 -19.17 12.97
C VAL A 385 -30.11 -19.05 14.48
N ASP A 386 -30.89 -19.96 15.05
CA ASP A 386 -30.93 -20.22 16.49
C ASP A 386 -29.60 -20.82 16.99
N GLN A 387 -29.45 -20.92 18.31
CA GLN A 387 -28.23 -21.42 18.96
C GLN A 387 -27.79 -22.80 18.44
N ASP A 388 -28.77 -23.67 18.19
CA ASP A 388 -28.56 -25.04 17.73
C ASP A 388 -28.34 -25.15 16.20
N GLY A 389 -28.59 -24.07 15.46
CA GLY A 389 -28.47 -24.05 13.99
C GLY A 389 -29.61 -24.74 13.24
N LYS A 390 -30.69 -25.11 13.94
CA LYS A 390 -31.82 -25.87 13.39
C LYS A 390 -32.87 -24.95 12.75
N LYS A 391 -33.06 -23.75 13.31
CA LYS A 391 -34.05 -22.79 12.85
C LYS A 391 -33.38 -21.56 12.25
N LYS A 392 -33.70 -21.27 11.00
CA LYS A 392 -33.39 -19.99 10.34
C LYS A 392 -34.25 -18.88 10.93
N LEU A 393 -33.67 -17.71 11.16
CA LEU A 393 -34.37 -16.61 11.82
C LEU A 393 -34.53 -15.40 10.89
N GLU A 394 -35.78 -15.07 10.59
CA GLU A 394 -36.18 -13.85 9.88
C GLU A 394 -36.25 -12.65 10.84
N GLY A 395 -36.04 -11.43 10.32
CA GLY A 395 -36.28 -10.19 11.07
C GLY A 395 -35.15 -9.71 11.99
N ALA A 396 -33.98 -10.38 12.03
CA ALA A 396 -32.80 -9.82 12.68
C ALA A 396 -32.27 -8.65 11.86
N VAL A 397 -31.93 -7.54 12.52
CA VAL A 397 -31.39 -6.35 11.85
C VAL A 397 -29.89 -6.25 12.12
N PHE A 398 -29.10 -6.19 11.06
CA PHE A 398 -27.65 -6.03 11.11
C PHE A 398 -27.21 -4.73 10.46
N ILE A 399 -26.21 -4.09 11.05
CA ILE A 399 -25.44 -3.02 10.44
C ILE A 399 -24.20 -3.65 9.80
N LEU A 400 -24.04 -3.48 8.48
CA LEU A 400 -22.75 -3.66 7.83
C LEU A 400 -21.91 -2.41 8.10
N ALA A 401 -20.75 -2.59 8.74
CA ALA A 401 -19.84 -1.50 9.07
C ALA A 401 -18.44 -1.76 8.50
N ASP A 402 -17.67 -0.69 8.33
CA ASP A 402 -16.23 -0.79 8.04
C ASP A 402 -15.43 -1.26 9.27
N ALA A 403 -14.12 -1.49 9.07
CA ALA A 403 -13.20 -1.88 10.14
C ALA A 403 -13.13 -0.91 11.35
N LYS A 404 -13.54 0.35 11.18
CA LYS A 404 -13.57 1.36 12.24
C LYS A 404 -14.93 1.42 12.97
N GLY A 405 -15.91 0.65 12.50
CA GLY A 405 -17.27 0.65 13.05
C GLY A 405 -18.18 1.70 12.42
N ASN A 406 -17.78 2.35 11.33
CA ASN A 406 -18.66 3.29 10.64
C ASN A 406 -19.73 2.51 9.85
N SER A 407 -20.99 2.86 10.06
CA SER A 407 -22.12 2.24 9.37
C SER A 407 -22.08 2.50 7.87
N ILE A 408 -22.16 1.43 7.08
CA ILE A 408 -22.26 1.47 5.61
C ILE A 408 -23.71 1.30 5.18
N HIS A 409 -24.37 0.26 5.70
CA HIS A 409 -25.76 -0.06 5.37
C HIS A 409 -26.42 -0.93 6.45
N GLU A 410 -27.74 -0.94 6.49
CA GLU A 410 -28.54 -1.76 7.41
C GLU A 410 -29.30 -2.82 6.61
N TYR A 411 -29.25 -4.07 7.07
CA TYR A 411 -29.88 -5.21 6.43
C TYR A 411 -30.77 -5.93 7.43
N THR A 412 -31.90 -6.45 6.95
CA THR A 412 -32.77 -7.34 7.73
C THR A 412 -32.71 -8.73 7.13
N THR A 413 -32.58 -9.76 7.96
CA THR A 413 -32.56 -11.15 7.50
C THR A 413 -33.92 -11.54 6.92
N ASP A 414 -33.91 -12.15 5.74
CA ASP A 414 -35.11 -12.62 5.05
C ASP A 414 -35.73 -13.89 5.70
N LYS A 415 -36.78 -14.45 5.08
CA LYS A 415 -37.47 -15.69 5.50
C LYS A 415 -36.54 -16.90 5.63
N ASP A 416 -35.44 -16.90 4.89
CA ASP A 416 -34.40 -17.93 4.92
C ASP A 416 -33.29 -17.62 5.94
N GLY A 417 -33.42 -16.53 6.70
CA GLY A 417 -32.42 -16.03 7.62
C GLY A 417 -31.20 -15.44 6.93
N LEU A 418 -31.29 -15.06 5.65
CA LEU A 418 -30.14 -14.64 4.86
C LEU A 418 -30.03 -13.11 4.74
N ILE A 419 -28.79 -12.65 4.72
CA ILE A 419 -28.37 -11.35 4.19
C ILE A 419 -27.34 -11.63 3.09
N LYS A 420 -27.49 -10.99 1.93
CA LYS A 420 -26.55 -11.09 0.80
C LYS A 420 -26.10 -9.70 0.41
N VAL A 421 -24.79 -9.51 0.32
CA VAL A 421 -24.17 -8.26 -0.10
C VAL A 421 -23.16 -8.58 -1.18
N ASP A 422 -23.42 -8.09 -2.38
CA ASP A 422 -22.57 -8.32 -3.56
C ASP A 422 -21.71 -7.10 -3.86
N ASN A 423 -20.61 -7.33 -4.59
CA ASN A 423 -19.70 -6.29 -5.08
C ASN A 423 -19.11 -5.38 -3.99
N LEU A 424 -18.92 -5.91 -2.78
CA LEU A 424 -18.27 -5.21 -1.69
C LEU A 424 -16.79 -5.04 -2.04
N LYS A 425 -16.27 -3.82 -1.90
CA LYS A 425 -14.88 -3.49 -2.26
C LYS A 425 -13.88 -4.22 -1.36
N TYR A 426 -12.64 -4.34 -1.82
CA TYR A 426 -11.53 -4.79 -0.98
C TYR A 426 -11.47 -4.02 0.34
N GLY A 427 -11.39 -4.76 1.45
CA GLY A 427 -11.37 -4.17 2.77
C GLY A 427 -11.75 -5.15 3.88
N GLU A 428 -11.68 -4.63 5.09
CA GLU A 428 -12.08 -5.31 6.33
C GLU A 428 -13.41 -4.71 6.80
N TYR A 429 -14.35 -5.57 7.16
CA TYR A 429 -15.75 -5.25 7.45
C TYR A 429 -16.24 -6.03 8.67
N GLN A 430 -17.40 -5.65 9.18
CA GLN A 430 -18.08 -6.40 10.23
C GLN A 430 -19.60 -6.27 10.12
N PHE A 431 -20.30 -7.32 10.53
CA PHE A 431 -21.74 -7.26 10.79
C PHE A 431 -21.98 -7.06 12.29
N ILE A 432 -22.80 -6.08 12.66
CA ILE A 432 -23.18 -5.79 14.04
C ILE A 432 -24.68 -6.00 14.17
N GLU A 433 -25.14 -6.92 15.02
CA GLU A 433 -26.56 -7.10 15.26
C GLU A 433 -27.12 -5.90 16.04
N LYS A 434 -28.07 -5.20 15.44
CA LYS A 434 -28.74 -4.01 16.01
C LYS A 434 -30.00 -4.40 16.79
N SER A 435 -30.78 -5.34 16.25
CA SER A 435 -31.94 -5.91 16.93
C SER A 435 -32.08 -7.39 16.60
N SER A 436 -32.40 -8.19 17.61
CA SER A 436 -32.65 -9.62 17.45
C SER A 436 -34.06 -9.89 16.92
N PRO A 437 -34.29 -11.08 16.32
CA PRO A 437 -35.63 -11.59 16.07
C PRO A 437 -36.46 -11.69 17.35
N VAL A 438 -37.79 -11.60 17.22
CA VAL A 438 -38.72 -11.76 18.34
C VAL A 438 -38.47 -13.08 19.08
N GLY A 439 -38.34 -13.00 20.41
CA GLY A 439 -38.09 -14.15 21.28
C GLY A 439 -36.62 -14.60 21.37
N TYR A 440 -35.68 -13.83 20.83
CA TYR A 440 -34.24 -14.11 20.88
C TYR A 440 -33.44 -13.01 21.56
N ILE A 441 -32.35 -13.42 22.22
CA ILE A 441 -31.39 -12.52 22.87
C ILE A 441 -30.56 -11.81 21.79
N LEU A 442 -30.35 -10.50 21.93
CA LEU A 442 -29.49 -9.69 21.07
C LEU A 442 -28.01 -9.99 21.33
N VAL A 443 -27.25 -10.29 20.26
CA VAL A 443 -25.80 -10.51 20.34
C VAL A 443 -25.07 -9.25 19.89
N LYS A 444 -24.46 -8.53 20.84
CA LYS A 444 -23.75 -7.27 20.56
C LYS A 444 -22.33 -7.46 19.98
N GLU A 445 -21.79 -8.67 20.04
CA GLU A 445 -20.45 -8.97 19.53
C GLU A 445 -20.44 -8.89 17.99
N PRO A 446 -19.58 -8.06 17.38
CA PRO A 446 -19.47 -7.96 15.92
C PRO A 446 -18.93 -9.23 15.27
N ILE A 447 -19.32 -9.46 14.01
CA ILE A 447 -18.85 -10.58 13.19
C ILE A 447 -17.91 -10.02 12.11
N PRO A 448 -16.58 -10.06 12.29
CA PRO A 448 -15.62 -9.51 11.34
C PRO A 448 -15.42 -10.41 10.11
N PHE A 449 -15.17 -9.81 8.95
CA PHE A 449 -14.80 -10.50 7.73
C PHE A 449 -14.01 -9.59 6.77
N SER A 450 -13.32 -10.18 5.79
CA SER A 450 -12.42 -9.44 4.89
C SER A 450 -12.61 -9.81 3.42
N ILE A 451 -12.80 -8.83 2.56
CA ILE A 451 -12.76 -9.00 1.11
C ILE A 451 -11.31 -8.90 0.63
N LYS A 452 -10.70 -10.02 0.27
CA LYS A 452 -9.30 -10.12 -0.16
C LYS A 452 -9.09 -10.65 -1.57
N GLU A 453 -10.06 -11.40 -2.10
CA GLU A 453 -9.99 -12.08 -3.38
C GLU A 453 -11.16 -11.66 -4.27
N ASN A 454 -10.92 -11.47 -5.55
CA ASN A 454 -11.94 -10.99 -6.49
C ASN A 454 -12.99 -12.07 -6.76
N GLY A 455 -14.28 -11.69 -6.72
CA GLY A 455 -15.42 -12.57 -6.94
C GLY A 455 -15.71 -13.57 -5.81
N LYS A 456 -14.86 -13.64 -4.78
CA LYS A 456 -15.01 -14.63 -3.69
C LYS A 456 -16.27 -14.34 -2.87
N LYS A 457 -17.03 -15.39 -2.59
CA LYS A 457 -18.17 -15.37 -1.67
C LYS A 457 -17.71 -15.81 -0.28
N ILE A 458 -17.96 -14.99 0.73
CA ILE A 458 -17.74 -15.30 2.14
C ILE A 458 -19.07 -15.72 2.75
N GLU A 459 -19.07 -16.81 3.50
CA GLU A 459 -20.26 -17.31 4.20
C GLU A 459 -20.05 -17.21 5.71
N LEU A 460 -20.96 -16.52 6.38
CA LEU A 460 -20.94 -16.25 7.81
C LEU A 460 -22.19 -16.83 8.47
N ILE A 461 -22.08 -17.20 9.75
CA ILE A 461 -23.22 -17.70 10.54
C ILE A 461 -23.33 -16.87 11.81
N ALA A 462 -24.54 -16.36 12.09
CA ALA A 462 -24.86 -15.61 13.30
C ALA A 462 -25.91 -16.34 14.13
N LYS A 463 -25.61 -16.64 15.40
CA LYS A 463 -26.45 -17.47 16.29
C LYS A 463 -27.04 -16.64 17.42
N ASN A 464 -28.33 -16.83 17.71
CA ASN A 464 -28.95 -16.25 18.93
C ASN A 464 -29.58 -17.35 19.77
N ALA A 465 -29.45 -17.20 21.08
CA ALA A 465 -30.22 -17.97 22.06
C ALA A 465 -31.65 -17.44 22.16
N GLN A 466 -32.60 -18.35 22.39
CA GLN A 466 -33.97 -17.99 22.72
C GLN A 466 -34.03 -17.40 24.13
N ILE A 467 -34.88 -16.39 24.30
CA ILE A 467 -35.26 -15.88 25.61
C ILE A 467 -36.08 -16.95 26.34
N LYS A 468 -35.68 -17.30 27.56
CA LYS A 468 -36.39 -18.24 28.42
C LYS A 468 -36.59 -17.66 29.81
N GLY A 469 -37.74 -17.92 30.42
CA GLY A 469 -38.09 -17.49 31.77
C GLY A 469 -38.74 -18.62 32.56
N SER A 470 -39.24 -18.27 33.74
CA SER A 470 -39.89 -19.20 34.66
C SER A 470 -41.11 -18.55 35.34
N LEU A 471 -42.11 -19.37 35.65
CA LEU A 471 -43.24 -19.00 36.50
C LEU A 471 -43.12 -19.74 37.84
N GLU A 472 -43.23 -19.01 38.95
CA GLU A 472 -43.29 -19.53 40.31
C GLU A 472 -44.64 -19.17 40.91
N ILE A 473 -45.50 -20.16 41.15
CA ILE A 473 -46.80 -19.98 41.77
C ILE A 473 -46.71 -20.40 43.24
N THR A 474 -47.09 -19.51 44.15
CA THR A 474 -47.24 -19.81 45.57
C THR A 474 -48.71 -19.93 45.92
N LYS A 475 -49.13 -21.12 46.36
CA LYS A 475 -50.48 -21.44 46.74
C LYS A 475 -50.68 -21.28 48.25
N VAL A 476 -51.67 -20.47 48.62
CA VAL A 476 -51.97 -20.16 50.02
C VAL A 476 -53.47 -20.21 50.31
N ASP A 477 -53.81 -20.26 51.60
CA ASP A 477 -55.17 -20.12 52.07
C ASP A 477 -55.67 -18.67 51.92
N VAL A 478 -56.94 -18.49 51.54
CA VAL A 478 -57.57 -17.16 51.45
C VAL A 478 -57.66 -16.47 52.82
N ALA A 479 -57.88 -17.22 53.88
CA ALA A 479 -58.01 -16.73 55.26
C ALA A 479 -56.65 -16.53 55.95
N ASP A 480 -55.63 -17.31 55.56
CA ASP A 480 -54.27 -17.20 56.09
C ASP A 480 -53.21 -17.33 54.98
N GLY A 481 -52.61 -16.21 54.57
CA GLY A 481 -51.57 -16.19 53.55
C GLY A 481 -50.25 -16.89 53.92
N ASN A 482 -50.06 -17.25 55.21
CA ASN A 482 -48.91 -18.03 55.65
C ASN A 482 -49.13 -19.54 55.51
N ASN A 483 -50.39 -20.00 55.52
CA ASN A 483 -50.72 -21.40 55.31
C ASN A 483 -50.46 -21.80 53.85
N LYS A 484 -49.45 -22.64 53.61
CA LYS A 484 -49.02 -23.07 52.28
C LYS A 484 -49.71 -24.37 51.88
N LEU A 485 -50.21 -24.42 50.65
CA LEU A 485 -51.10 -25.50 50.21
C LEU A 485 -50.40 -26.44 49.20
N PRO A 486 -49.99 -27.65 49.62
CA PRO A 486 -49.47 -28.67 48.70
C PRO A 486 -50.58 -29.35 47.88
N GLY A 487 -50.21 -29.90 46.73
CA GLY A 487 -51.08 -30.74 45.91
C GLY A 487 -52.04 -30.03 44.94
N ALA A 488 -52.07 -28.68 44.94
CA ALA A 488 -52.78 -27.89 43.93
C ALA A 488 -52.12 -28.11 42.56
N GLU A 489 -52.89 -28.42 41.52
CA GLU A 489 -52.37 -28.58 40.15
C GLU A 489 -52.69 -27.36 39.30
N PHE A 490 -51.67 -26.84 38.63
CA PHE A 490 -51.80 -25.77 37.66
C PHE A 490 -51.46 -26.26 36.25
N THR A 491 -52.23 -25.78 35.28
CA THR A 491 -51.97 -25.99 33.85
C THR A 491 -51.68 -24.66 33.19
N ILE A 492 -50.55 -24.57 32.49
CA ILE A 492 -50.15 -23.41 31.67
C ILE A 492 -50.52 -23.66 30.22
N TYR A 493 -51.08 -22.63 29.58
CA TYR A 493 -51.44 -22.58 28.18
C TYR A 493 -50.69 -21.45 27.47
N ASP A 494 -50.34 -21.64 26.20
CA ASP A 494 -49.77 -20.58 25.35
C ASP A 494 -50.86 -19.58 24.89
N GLU A 495 -50.46 -18.57 24.10
CA GLU A 495 -51.37 -17.54 23.57
C GLU A 495 -52.46 -18.12 22.65
N GLN A 496 -52.23 -19.31 22.07
CA GLN A 496 -53.20 -20.02 21.22
C GLN A 496 -54.15 -20.91 22.04
N GLY A 497 -53.94 -21.04 23.35
CA GLY A 497 -54.71 -21.90 24.23
C GLY A 497 -54.26 -23.37 24.24
N THR A 498 -53.08 -23.68 23.68
CA THR A 498 -52.50 -25.02 23.72
C THR A 498 -51.87 -25.28 25.07
N LEU A 499 -52.05 -26.47 25.63
CA LEU A 499 -51.40 -26.89 26.86
C LEU A 499 -49.87 -26.93 26.67
N VAL A 500 -49.15 -26.20 27.52
CA VAL A 500 -47.67 -26.15 27.53
C VAL A 500 -47.10 -27.10 28.56
N VAL A 501 -47.56 -26.99 29.82
CA VAL A 501 -47.04 -27.78 30.95
C VAL A 501 -48.04 -27.80 32.10
N GLN A 502 -48.00 -28.87 32.90
CA GLN A 502 -48.74 -29.03 34.15
C GLN A 502 -47.80 -29.28 35.32
N GLY A 503 -48.18 -28.83 36.51
CA GLY A 503 -47.35 -28.98 37.70
C GLY A 503 -48.15 -28.82 38.98
N LYS A 504 -47.75 -29.55 40.02
CA LYS A 504 -48.37 -29.48 41.35
C LYS A 504 -47.53 -28.68 42.33
N THR A 505 -48.19 -28.08 43.31
CA THR A 505 -47.52 -27.40 44.42
C THR A 505 -46.87 -28.42 45.35
N ASN A 506 -45.63 -28.13 45.75
CA ASN A 506 -44.87 -28.92 46.72
C ASN A 506 -45.33 -28.63 48.17
N GLU A 507 -44.66 -29.23 49.17
CA GLU A 507 -44.96 -29.02 50.61
C GLU A 507 -44.88 -27.56 51.07
N GLN A 508 -44.13 -26.71 50.36
CA GLN A 508 -44.05 -25.27 50.63
C GLN A 508 -45.14 -24.47 49.88
N GLY A 509 -46.08 -25.15 49.24
CA GLY A 509 -47.13 -24.55 48.40
C GLY A 509 -46.60 -23.98 47.09
N ILE A 510 -45.40 -24.36 46.63
CA ILE A 510 -44.78 -23.75 45.45
C ILE A 510 -44.85 -24.70 44.24
N ALA A 511 -45.30 -24.19 43.10
CA ALA A 511 -45.14 -24.82 41.78
C ALA A 511 -44.21 -23.98 40.92
N LYS A 512 -43.13 -24.57 40.39
CA LYS A 512 -42.17 -23.89 39.50
C LYS A 512 -42.22 -24.47 38.10
N PHE A 513 -42.30 -23.58 37.11
CA PHE A 513 -42.32 -23.91 35.69
C PHE A 513 -41.14 -23.20 35.03
N GLU A 514 -40.09 -23.95 34.73
CA GLU A 514 -38.83 -23.40 34.25
C GLU A 514 -38.69 -23.50 32.73
N LYS A 515 -37.81 -22.67 32.16
CA LYS A 515 -37.40 -22.72 30.75
C LYS A 515 -38.56 -22.52 29.76
N LEU A 516 -39.59 -21.79 30.17
CA LEU A 516 -40.68 -21.37 29.32
C LEU A 516 -40.14 -20.35 28.30
N PRO A 517 -40.34 -20.53 26.98
CA PRO A 517 -39.93 -19.55 25.96
C PRO A 517 -40.56 -18.17 26.17
N ALA A 518 -39.95 -17.11 25.63
CA ALA A 518 -40.59 -15.80 25.57
C ALA A 518 -41.97 -15.88 24.88
N GLY A 519 -42.95 -15.20 25.45
CA GLY A 519 -44.33 -15.23 24.97
C GLY A 519 -45.33 -14.92 26.06
N LYS A 520 -46.60 -14.81 25.66
CA LYS A 520 -47.74 -14.66 26.56
C LYS A 520 -48.34 -16.01 26.87
N TYR A 521 -48.73 -16.17 28.12
CA TYR A 521 -49.28 -17.40 28.65
C TYR A 521 -50.49 -17.11 29.52
N THR A 522 -51.33 -18.13 29.67
CA THR A 522 -52.37 -18.15 30.69
C THR A 522 -52.23 -19.40 31.55
N TYR A 523 -52.72 -19.37 32.78
CA TYR A 523 -52.77 -20.57 33.61
C TYR A 523 -54.05 -20.61 34.46
N LYS A 524 -54.46 -21.83 34.81
CA LYS A 524 -55.60 -22.11 35.68
C LYS A 524 -55.26 -23.21 36.67
N GLU A 525 -55.92 -23.19 37.82
CA GLU A 525 -55.93 -24.35 38.70
C GLU A 525 -56.84 -25.42 38.10
N THR A 526 -56.31 -26.64 37.94
CA THR A 526 -57.02 -27.79 37.39
C THR A 526 -57.35 -28.83 38.46
N LEU A 527 -56.70 -28.77 39.61
CA LEU A 527 -56.99 -29.58 40.78
C LEU A 527 -56.77 -28.74 42.05
N ALA A 528 -57.81 -28.61 42.87
CA ALA A 528 -57.69 -27.95 44.17
C ALA A 528 -56.85 -28.80 45.14
N PRO A 529 -56.15 -28.18 46.11
CA PRO A 529 -55.63 -28.86 47.28
C PRO A 529 -56.75 -29.61 48.03
N VAL A 530 -56.40 -30.69 48.72
CA VAL A 530 -57.36 -31.45 49.53
C VAL A 530 -58.00 -30.54 50.58
N GLY A 531 -59.34 -30.53 50.66
CA GLY A 531 -60.10 -29.71 51.60
C GLY A 531 -60.36 -28.26 51.14
N TYR A 532 -60.05 -27.92 49.88
CA TYR A 532 -60.24 -26.58 49.32
C TYR A 532 -61.14 -26.58 48.08
N VAL A 533 -61.80 -25.45 47.85
CA VAL A 533 -62.60 -25.19 46.65
C VAL A 533 -61.68 -24.75 45.51
N ILE A 534 -61.81 -25.40 44.35
CA ILE A 534 -61.04 -25.07 43.15
C ILE A 534 -61.25 -23.62 42.72
N ASN A 535 -60.16 -22.90 42.50
CA ASN A 535 -60.17 -21.56 41.95
C ASN A 535 -60.33 -21.61 40.41
N LYS A 536 -61.47 -21.14 39.92
CA LYS A 536 -61.81 -21.12 38.48
C LYS A 536 -61.25 -19.90 37.72
N GLU A 537 -60.56 -18.99 38.41
CA GLU A 537 -59.95 -17.82 37.81
C GLU A 537 -58.87 -18.21 36.79
N THR A 538 -58.77 -17.43 35.71
CA THR A 538 -57.71 -17.59 34.70
C THR A 538 -56.74 -16.43 34.84
N PHE A 539 -55.48 -16.76 35.09
CA PHE A 539 -54.41 -15.78 35.24
C PHE A 539 -53.59 -15.69 33.95
N SER A 540 -52.95 -14.56 33.71
CA SER A 540 -52.05 -14.36 32.58
C SER A 540 -50.67 -13.87 33.02
N PHE A 541 -49.65 -14.21 32.26
CA PHE A 541 -48.30 -13.70 32.44
C PHE A 541 -47.56 -13.66 31.09
N GLU A 542 -46.47 -12.89 31.02
CA GLU A 542 -45.69 -12.74 29.80
C GLU A 542 -44.20 -12.76 30.13
N ILE A 543 -43.44 -13.63 29.47
CA ILE A 543 -41.97 -13.69 29.60
C ILE A 543 -41.36 -12.80 28.52
N LYS A 544 -40.64 -11.76 28.95
CA LYS A 544 -40.01 -10.76 28.07
C LYS A 544 -38.50 -10.80 28.12
N GLN A 545 -37.93 -11.18 29.27
CA GLN A 545 -36.49 -11.11 29.51
C GLN A 545 -35.91 -12.50 29.78
N ASP A 546 -34.65 -12.70 29.39
CA ASP A 546 -33.99 -13.99 29.62
C ASP A 546 -33.65 -14.16 31.10
N GLY A 547 -33.95 -15.32 31.65
CA GLY A 547 -33.83 -15.62 33.07
C GLY A 547 -34.92 -15.00 33.95
N GLU A 548 -35.96 -14.37 33.38
CA GLU A 548 -37.05 -13.75 34.13
C GLU A 548 -37.80 -14.78 35.00
N ILE A 549 -38.03 -14.47 36.28
CA ILE A 549 -38.81 -15.31 37.20
C ILE A 549 -40.06 -14.53 37.63
N ILE A 550 -41.21 -14.92 37.09
CA ILE A 550 -42.50 -14.31 37.40
C ILE A 550 -43.09 -15.02 38.62
N LYS A 551 -43.46 -14.27 39.65
CA LYS A 551 -43.96 -14.80 40.91
C LYS A 551 -45.41 -14.43 41.14
N HIS A 552 -46.28 -15.43 41.20
CA HIS A 552 -47.71 -15.24 41.44
C HIS A 552 -48.14 -15.91 42.75
N ILE A 553 -49.14 -15.35 43.42
CA ILE A 553 -49.76 -15.93 44.61
C ILE A 553 -51.22 -16.24 44.27
N VAL A 554 -51.62 -17.51 44.45
CA VAL A 554 -52.99 -17.97 44.16
C VAL A 554 -53.63 -18.48 45.46
N LYS A 555 -54.81 -17.97 45.76
CA LYS A 555 -55.53 -18.24 47.02
C LYS A 555 -56.71 -19.18 46.78
N ASP A 556 -56.93 -20.11 47.71
CA ASP A 556 -58.15 -20.93 47.74
C ASP A 556 -58.91 -20.76 49.04
N LYS A 557 -60.22 -20.93 48.93
CA LYS A 557 -61.13 -21.00 50.04
C LYS A 557 -61.20 -22.44 50.56
N LYS A 558 -61.05 -22.64 51.87
CA LYS A 558 -61.36 -23.94 52.50
C LYS A 558 -62.82 -24.32 52.23
N ILE A 559 -63.05 -25.62 52.10
CA ILE A 559 -64.40 -26.18 52.12
C ILE A 559 -64.93 -26.08 53.54
N GLU A 560 -66.05 -25.39 53.73
CA GLU A 560 -66.74 -25.26 55.01
C GLU A 560 -68.20 -25.68 54.86
N GLY A 561 -68.76 -26.33 55.88
CA GLY A 561 -70.16 -26.71 55.96
C GLY A 561 -70.76 -26.40 57.34
N SER A 562 -71.97 -26.89 57.57
CA SER A 562 -72.69 -26.70 58.82
C SER A 562 -73.47 -27.96 59.23
N LEU A 563 -73.59 -28.16 60.54
CA LEU A 563 -74.47 -29.16 61.13
C LEU A 563 -75.62 -28.45 61.85
N GLU A 564 -76.85 -28.87 61.56
CA GLU A 564 -78.07 -28.42 62.24
C GLU A 564 -78.74 -29.62 62.90
N ILE A 565 -78.78 -29.64 64.23
CA ILE A 565 -79.40 -30.70 65.02
C ILE A 565 -80.75 -30.21 65.52
N THR A 566 -81.82 -30.95 65.23
CA THR A 566 -83.15 -30.73 65.78
C THR A 566 -83.44 -31.75 66.87
N LYS A 567 -83.61 -31.29 68.10
CA LYS A 567 -83.90 -32.13 69.26
C LYS A 567 -85.39 -32.20 69.54
N VAL A 568 -85.91 -33.42 69.60
CA VAL A 568 -87.35 -33.67 69.81
C VAL A 568 -87.58 -34.77 70.84
N ASP A 569 -88.81 -34.85 71.34
CA ASP A 569 -89.26 -35.97 72.17
C ASP A 569 -89.46 -37.23 71.32
N VAL A 570 -89.05 -38.39 71.83
CA VAL A 570 -89.31 -39.69 71.18
C VAL A 570 -90.81 -40.00 71.10
N ALA A 571 -91.62 -39.52 72.05
CA ALA A 571 -93.06 -39.73 72.09
C ALA A 571 -93.84 -38.75 71.20
N ASP A 572 -93.27 -37.57 70.93
CA ASP A 572 -93.86 -36.55 70.07
C ASP A 572 -92.76 -35.77 69.32
N GLY A 573 -92.56 -36.09 68.03
CA GLY A 573 -91.58 -35.42 67.18
C GLY A 573 -91.83 -33.92 66.93
N ASN A 574 -93.00 -33.39 67.31
CA ASN A 574 -93.28 -31.95 67.28
C ASN A 574 -92.87 -31.24 68.56
N ASN A 575 -92.72 -31.97 69.67
CA ASN A 575 -92.25 -31.40 70.93
C ASN A 575 -90.74 -31.11 70.85
N LYS A 576 -90.39 -29.82 70.74
CA LYS A 576 -89.02 -29.35 70.59
C LYS A 576 -88.34 -29.16 71.94
N LEU A 577 -87.12 -29.65 72.07
CA LEU A 577 -86.44 -29.74 73.37
C LEU A 577 -85.29 -28.71 73.47
N PRO A 578 -85.46 -27.60 74.22
CA PRO A 578 -84.37 -26.66 74.51
C PRO A 578 -83.42 -27.20 75.59
N GLY A 579 -82.16 -26.76 75.51
CA GLY A 579 -81.16 -27.02 76.54
C GLY A 579 -80.40 -28.36 76.43
N ALA A 580 -80.65 -29.19 75.41
CA ALA A 580 -79.76 -30.30 75.07
C ALA A 580 -78.40 -29.75 74.64
N GLU A 581 -77.30 -30.25 75.18
CA GLU A 581 -75.95 -29.90 74.73
C GLU A 581 -75.38 -30.99 73.86
N PHE A 582 -74.90 -30.61 72.68
CA PHE A 582 -74.18 -31.48 71.77
C PHE A 582 -72.71 -31.10 71.73
N THR A 583 -71.86 -32.12 71.70
CA THR A 583 -70.42 -31.96 71.46
C THR A 583 -70.05 -32.64 70.16
N ILE A 584 -69.44 -31.89 69.24
CA ILE A 584 -68.89 -32.38 67.98
C ILE A 584 -67.41 -32.69 68.18
N TYR A 585 -66.98 -33.86 67.70
CA TYR A 585 -65.61 -34.32 67.66
C TYR A 585 -65.16 -34.55 66.21
N ASP A 586 -63.89 -34.32 65.93
CA ASP A 586 -63.27 -34.67 64.64
C ASP A 586 -63.04 -36.20 64.51
N GLU A 587 -62.51 -36.65 63.37
CA GLU A 587 -62.23 -38.06 63.10
C GLU A 587 -61.20 -38.67 64.09
N GLN A 588 -60.39 -37.83 64.76
CA GLN A 588 -59.41 -38.25 65.76
C GLN A 588 -59.99 -38.27 67.19
N GLY A 589 -61.25 -37.86 67.37
CA GLY A 589 -61.92 -37.79 68.66
C GLY A 589 -61.61 -36.51 69.45
N THR A 590 -61.01 -35.49 68.83
CA THR A 590 -60.75 -34.19 69.45
C THR A 590 -62.03 -33.37 69.45
N LEU A 591 -62.31 -32.66 70.54
CA LEU A 591 -63.45 -31.74 70.61
C LEU A 591 -63.27 -30.58 69.62
N VAL A 592 -64.25 -30.40 68.73
CA VAL A 592 -64.29 -29.34 67.72
C VAL A 592 -65.12 -28.16 68.22
N VAL A 593 -66.36 -28.40 68.64
CA VAL A 593 -67.28 -27.37 69.12
C VAL A 593 -68.39 -27.97 69.98
N GLN A 594 -68.93 -27.18 70.90
CA GLN A 594 -70.10 -27.50 71.72
C GLN A 594 -71.22 -26.48 71.51
N GLY A 595 -72.46 -26.92 71.62
CA GLY A 595 -73.61 -26.04 71.41
C GLY A 595 -74.88 -26.61 72.02
N LYS A 596 -75.73 -25.72 72.52
CA LYS A 596 -77.02 -26.09 73.12
C LYS A 596 -78.17 -25.83 72.15
N THR A 597 -79.23 -26.63 72.27
CA THR A 597 -80.46 -26.37 71.54
C THR A 597 -81.17 -25.14 72.08
N ASN A 598 -81.63 -24.29 71.16
CA ASN A 598 -82.42 -23.10 71.48
C ASN A 598 -83.89 -23.47 71.81
N GLU A 599 -84.75 -22.47 72.05
CA GLU A 599 -86.19 -22.66 72.34
C GLU A 599 -86.96 -23.45 71.27
N GLN A 600 -86.45 -23.48 70.03
CA GLN A 600 -87.03 -24.24 68.92
C GLN A 600 -86.46 -25.67 68.83
N GLY A 601 -85.65 -26.08 69.80
CA GLY A 601 -84.96 -27.36 69.82
C GLY A 601 -83.81 -27.47 68.82
N ILE A 602 -83.31 -26.36 68.26
CA ILE A 602 -82.27 -26.38 67.21
C ILE A 602 -80.91 -26.01 67.79
N ALA A 603 -79.89 -26.80 67.49
CA ALA A 603 -78.48 -26.45 67.68
C ALA A 603 -77.80 -26.37 66.30
N LYS A 604 -77.23 -25.21 65.95
CA LYS A 604 -76.57 -24.97 64.66
C LYS A 604 -75.08 -24.72 64.84
N PHE A 605 -74.28 -25.40 64.05
CA PHE A 605 -72.83 -25.37 64.05
C PHE A 605 -72.34 -24.97 62.67
N ASP A 606 -71.98 -23.70 62.50
CA ASP A 606 -71.54 -23.14 61.23
C ASP A 606 -70.02 -23.20 61.07
N LYS A 607 -69.56 -23.17 59.80
CA LYS A 607 -68.13 -23.10 59.42
C LYS A 607 -67.28 -24.27 59.91
N LEU A 608 -67.87 -25.46 59.91
CA LEU A 608 -67.14 -26.69 60.17
C LEU A 608 -66.30 -27.03 58.91
N PRO A 609 -64.97 -27.22 59.01
CA PRO A 609 -64.13 -27.58 57.86
C PRO A 609 -64.55 -28.89 57.19
N ALA A 610 -64.11 -29.14 55.96
CA ALA A 610 -64.24 -30.46 55.34
C ALA A 610 -63.61 -31.55 56.22
N GLY A 611 -64.33 -32.66 56.39
CA GLY A 611 -63.89 -33.75 57.24
C GLY A 611 -65.04 -34.62 57.71
N LYS A 612 -64.67 -35.74 58.35
CA LYS A 612 -65.60 -36.61 59.06
C LYS A 612 -65.64 -36.22 60.53
N TYR A 613 -66.84 -36.22 61.07
CA TYR A 613 -67.11 -35.81 62.44
C TYR A 613 -68.01 -36.84 63.11
N THR A 614 -67.89 -36.88 64.43
CA THR A 614 -68.86 -37.54 65.30
C THR A 614 -69.49 -36.51 66.23
N TYR A 615 -70.71 -36.74 66.68
CA TYR A 615 -71.29 -35.93 67.74
C TYR A 615 -72.15 -36.77 68.66
N LYS A 616 -72.23 -36.35 69.93
CA LYS A 616 -73.06 -36.97 70.95
C LYS A 616 -73.75 -35.91 71.79
N GLU A 617 -74.86 -36.28 72.39
CA GLU A 617 -75.44 -35.48 73.44
C GLU A 617 -74.58 -35.60 74.71
N THR A 618 -74.20 -34.47 75.29
CA THR A 618 -73.41 -34.41 76.53
C THR A 618 -74.22 -33.93 77.73
N ILE A 619 -75.32 -33.22 77.48
CA ILE A 619 -76.28 -32.82 78.51
C ILE A 619 -77.68 -33.03 77.94
N ALA A 620 -78.48 -33.85 78.61
CA ALA A 620 -79.89 -34.03 78.25
C ALA A 620 -80.72 -32.77 78.60
N PRO A 621 -81.79 -32.47 77.84
CA PRO A 621 -82.82 -31.52 78.24
C PRO A 621 -83.38 -31.83 79.62
N ASN A 622 -83.79 -30.79 80.33
CA ASN A 622 -84.40 -30.94 81.66
C ASN A 622 -85.62 -31.89 81.61
N GLY A 623 -85.59 -32.94 82.42
CA GLY A 623 -86.65 -33.95 82.48
C GLY A 623 -86.51 -35.12 81.49
N TYR A 624 -85.42 -35.19 80.72
CA TYR A 624 -85.16 -36.25 79.75
C TYR A 624 -83.92 -37.08 80.13
N LEU A 625 -83.87 -38.32 79.64
CA LEU A 625 -82.69 -39.19 79.70
C LEU A 625 -81.73 -38.80 78.58
N ILE A 626 -80.42 -38.83 78.86
CA ILE A 626 -79.38 -38.54 77.87
C ILE A 626 -79.37 -39.63 76.79
N ASN A 627 -79.31 -39.20 75.53
CA ASN A 627 -79.08 -40.11 74.42
C ASN A 627 -77.59 -40.41 74.30
N GLU A 628 -77.19 -41.63 74.66
CA GLU A 628 -75.80 -42.10 74.59
C GLU A 628 -75.35 -42.51 73.17
N GLU A 629 -76.23 -42.41 72.16
CA GLU A 629 -75.90 -42.71 70.77
C GLU A 629 -74.86 -41.73 70.21
N THR A 630 -73.88 -42.26 69.49
CA THR A 630 -72.87 -41.47 68.78
C THR A 630 -73.24 -41.40 67.30
N PHE A 631 -73.48 -40.20 66.81
CA PHE A 631 -73.85 -39.93 65.43
C PHE A 631 -72.62 -39.55 64.62
N HIS A 632 -72.66 -39.82 63.32
CA HIS A 632 -71.58 -39.54 62.38
C HIS A 632 -72.10 -38.65 61.25
N PHE A 633 -71.28 -37.69 60.81
CA PHE A 633 -71.56 -36.92 59.61
C PHE A 633 -70.26 -36.51 58.91
N GLU A 634 -70.36 -36.11 57.65
CA GLU A 634 -69.21 -35.72 56.84
C GLU A 634 -69.56 -34.46 56.05
N ILE A 635 -68.65 -33.50 56.05
CA ILE A 635 -68.73 -32.30 55.21
C ILE A 635 -67.82 -32.56 54.01
N LYS A 636 -68.42 -32.66 52.82
CA LYS A 636 -67.73 -33.00 51.56
C LYS A 636 -67.63 -31.81 50.62
N ASN A 637 -68.67 -30.99 50.54
CA ASN A 637 -68.76 -29.86 49.63
C ASN A 637 -68.90 -28.54 50.40
N ASP A 638 -68.44 -27.46 49.77
CA ASP A 638 -68.55 -26.12 50.36
C ASP A 638 -70.02 -25.71 50.43
N GLY A 639 -70.45 -25.25 51.60
CA GLY A 639 -71.82 -24.91 51.91
C GLY A 639 -72.73 -26.09 52.28
N ASP A 640 -72.20 -27.31 52.48
CA ASP A 640 -73.01 -28.44 52.96
C ASP A 640 -73.76 -28.05 54.25
N ILE A 641 -75.07 -28.33 54.31
CA ILE A 641 -75.89 -28.17 55.51
C ILE A 641 -76.43 -29.55 55.87
N ILE A 642 -75.79 -30.20 56.84
CA ILE A 642 -76.21 -31.50 57.34
C ILE A 642 -77.27 -31.30 58.41
N LYS A 643 -78.46 -31.86 58.21
CA LYS A 643 -79.59 -31.75 59.15
C LYS A 643 -79.87 -33.09 59.80
N HIS A 644 -79.76 -33.17 61.12
CA HIS A 644 -80.04 -34.37 61.89
C HIS A 644 -81.15 -34.11 62.92
N THR A 645 -81.99 -35.12 63.16
CA THR A 645 -82.99 -35.08 64.23
C THR A 645 -82.62 -36.09 65.31
N VAL A 646 -82.50 -35.64 66.56
CA VAL A 646 -82.09 -36.49 67.69
C VAL A 646 -83.21 -36.53 68.73
N GLN A 647 -83.59 -37.73 69.16
CA GLN A 647 -84.75 -37.96 70.04
C GLN A 647 -84.30 -38.33 71.45
N ASP A 648 -85.02 -37.85 72.48
CA ASP A 648 -84.84 -38.30 73.87
C ASP A 648 -86.11 -38.89 74.43
N LYS A 649 -85.93 -39.81 75.37
CA LYS A 649 -87.01 -40.35 76.20
C LYS A 649 -87.15 -39.54 77.48
N LYS A 650 -88.37 -39.11 77.79
CA LYS A 650 -88.72 -38.42 79.04
C LYS A 650 -88.48 -39.33 80.25
N LYS A 651 -87.99 -38.77 81.37
CA LYS A 651 -87.83 -39.50 82.64
C LYS A 651 -89.20 -39.89 83.21
N GLU A 652 -89.39 -41.17 83.52
CA GLU A 652 -90.63 -41.69 84.12
C GLU A 652 -90.71 -41.28 85.60
N VAL A 653 -91.81 -40.64 86.02
CA VAL A 653 -92.07 -40.22 87.41
C VAL A 653 -93.15 -41.14 88.03
N PRO A 654 -92.95 -41.75 89.21
CA PRO A 654 -93.97 -42.57 89.88
C PRO A 654 -95.16 -41.74 90.42
N PRO A 655 -96.39 -42.29 90.49
CA PRO A 655 -97.61 -41.53 90.86
C PRO A 655 -97.78 -41.34 92.37
N SER A 656 -98.31 -40.18 92.80
CA SER A 656 -98.63 -39.83 94.19
C SER A 656 -100.03 -39.19 94.34
N LEU A 657 -100.65 -39.47 95.49
CA LEU A 657 -102.04 -39.28 95.96
C LEU A 657 -102.48 -37.83 96.31
N GLU A 658 -103.79 -37.66 96.53
CA GLU A 658 -104.61 -36.43 96.73
C GLU A 658 -104.38 -35.59 98.03
N THR A 659 -104.84 -34.32 97.93
CA THR A 659 -105.07 -33.15 98.83
C THR A 659 -105.60 -33.38 100.28
N PRO A 660 -105.51 -32.42 101.27
CA PRO A 660 -106.32 -31.17 101.33
C PRO A 660 -105.83 -29.91 102.16
N GLN A 661 -106.47 -28.76 101.89
CA GLN A 661 -106.89 -27.54 102.69
C GLN A 661 -106.01 -26.75 103.72
N GLN A 662 -106.25 -25.42 103.69
CA GLN A 662 -105.76 -24.21 104.41
C GLN A 662 -106.04 -24.16 105.95
N PRO A 663 -105.44 -23.24 106.76
CA PRO A 663 -105.98 -21.88 106.99
C PRO A 663 -104.94 -20.74 107.27
N GLU A 664 -105.43 -19.59 107.73
CA GLU A 664 -105.05 -18.17 107.52
C GLU A 664 -103.91 -17.48 108.33
N GLN A 665 -103.22 -16.54 107.65
CA GLN A 665 -102.81 -15.12 107.89
C GLN A 665 -102.51 -14.53 109.31
N PRO A 666 -101.59 -13.52 109.41
CA PRO A 666 -101.91 -12.11 109.13
C PRO A 666 -100.82 -11.19 108.47
N GLN A 667 -101.27 -10.03 107.97
CA GLN A 667 -100.57 -8.83 107.39
C GLN A 667 -100.03 -7.85 108.48
N PRO A 668 -99.36 -6.67 108.21
CA PRO A 668 -99.28 -5.83 106.99
C PRO A 668 -97.91 -5.11 106.60
N GLN A 669 -97.78 -4.74 105.31
CA GLN A 669 -97.22 -3.49 104.66
C GLN A 669 -95.79 -2.91 104.91
N PRO A 670 -95.27 -1.94 104.09
CA PRO A 670 -95.56 -1.57 102.67
C PRO A 670 -94.34 -1.19 101.77
N GLU A 671 -94.58 -1.15 100.43
CA GLU A 671 -94.08 -0.21 99.36
C GLU A 671 -92.56 -0.02 99.09
N LYS A 672 -92.02 0.11 97.85
CA LYS A 672 -92.43 0.91 96.67
C LYS A 672 -91.64 0.54 95.38
N GLN A 673 -92.26 0.82 94.24
CA GLN A 673 -91.82 0.88 92.80
C GLN A 673 -90.73 1.96 92.52
N PRO A 674 -90.23 2.28 91.27
CA PRO A 674 -90.42 1.71 89.90
C PRO A 674 -89.18 1.79 88.91
N GLN A 675 -89.44 1.45 87.61
CA GLN A 675 -89.06 2.17 86.34
C GLN A 675 -87.93 1.69 85.37
N THR A 676 -88.35 1.53 84.09
CA THR A 676 -87.66 1.65 82.76
C THR A 676 -87.20 3.12 82.48
N PRO A 677 -86.42 3.53 81.42
CA PRO A 677 -86.47 3.11 79.99
C PRO A 677 -85.18 3.30 79.11
N GLN A 678 -85.43 3.19 77.79
CA GLN A 678 -84.67 3.30 76.51
C GLN A 678 -83.78 4.56 76.25
N VAL A 679 -82.93 4.50 75.19
CA VAL A 679 -82.99 5.29 73.91
C VAL A 679 -81.61 5.41 73.19
N ILE A 680 -81.73 5.63 71.88
CA ILE A 680 -80.87 5.55 70.68
C ILE A 680 -80.01 6.83 70.39
N GLU A 681 -79.00 6.64 69.52
CA GLU A 681 -78.38 7.57 68.53
C GLU A 681 -77.13 8.44 68.83
N LYS A 682 -76.03 8.13 68.09
CA LYS A 682 -75.07 8.95 67.26
C LYS A 682 -74.47 10.28 67.84
N PRO A 683 -73.44 10.93 67.21
CA PRO A 683 -72.57 10.59 66.06
C PRO A 683 -71.04 10.84 66.29
N VAL A 684 -70.24 10.47 65.27
CA VAL A 684 -68.86 10.91 64.90
C VAL A 684 -68.83 12.46 64.72
N PRO A 685 -67.75 13.25 65.00
CA PRO A 685 -66.52 13.29 64.17
C PRO A 685 -65.17 13.74 64.78
N THR A 686 -64.12 13.49 63.97
CA THR A 686 -62.78 14.12 63.89
C THR A 686 -62.87 15.67 63.84
N PRO A 687 -61.82 16.48 64.13
CA PRO A 687 -60.65 16.64 63.22
C PRO A 687 -59.30 17.08 63.90
N GLU A 688 -58.33 17.39 63.03
CA GLU A 688 -57.06 18.17 63.20
C GLU A 688 -55.77 17.43 63.59
N LYS A 689 -54.77 17.25 62.70
CA LYS A 689 -53.74 18.17 62.13
C LYS A 689 -52.74 18.71 63.17
N LEU A 690 -51.45 18.35 63.06
CA LEU A 690 -50.35 19.19 62.53
C LEU A 690 -48.97 18.52 62.68
N HIS A 691 -47.98 19.20 62.11
CA HIS A 691 -46.70 18.76 61.59
C HIS A 691 -45.60 18.40 62.61
N ILE A 692 -44.63 17.70 62.04
CA ILE A 692 -43.37 17.14 62.54
C ILE A 692 -42.30 18.23 62.76
N ILE A 693 -41.46 18.07 63.80
CA ILE A 693 -39.98 18.20 63.85
C ILE A 693 -39.48 17.69 65.24
N GLU A 694 -38.27 17.10 65.24
CA GLU A 694 -37.22 17.06 66.30
C GLU A 694 -36.62 15.71 66.78
N LYS A 695 -35.42 15.41 66.25
CA LYS A 695 -34.09 15.05 66.81
C LYS A 695 -33.82 14.13 68.05
N GLN A 696 -32.89 13.19 67.76
CA GLN A 696 -31.64 12.71 68.47
C GLN A 696 -31.73 11.90 69.79
N PRO A 697 -30.71 11.07 70.19
CA PRO A 697 -29.25 11.19 69.94
C PRO A 697 -28.38 9.90 69.68
N GLU A 698 -27.12 10.17 69.27
CA GLU A 698 -25.79 9.56 69.55
C GLU A 698 -25.42 8.05 69.41
N GLN A 699 -24.58 7.76 68.39
CA GLN A 699 -23.19 7.20 68.31
C GLN A 699 -22.55 6.28 69.40
N PRO A 700 -21.60 5.36 69.05
CA PRO A 700 -20.20 5.80 68.76
C PRO A 700 -19.32 5.00 67.75
N LYS A 701 -18.33 5.75 67.21
CA LYS A 701 -16.93 5.42 66.85
C LYS A 701 -16.57 4.60 65.59
N GLN A 702 -16.07 5.34 64.60
CA GLN A 702 -15.02 4.91 63.64
C GLN A 702 -13.64 4.87 64.31
N ILE A 703 -12.77 3.96 63.87
CA ILE A 703 -11.31 4.10 64.00
C ILE A 703 -10.68 3.96 62.61
N LYS A 704 -9.80 4.92 62.32
CA LYS A 704 -8.92 5.04 61.15
C LYS A 704 -7.84 3.96 61.17
N GLU A 705 -7.35 3.56 59.99
CA GLU A 705 -5.93 3.27 59.86
C GLU A 705 -5.40 3.65 58.46
N GLN A 706 -4.25 4.32 58.48
CA GLN A 706 -3.43 4.78 57.36
C GLN A 706 -2.04 4.09 57.50
N PRO A 707 -1.12 4.23 56.52
CA PRO A 707 -0.21 3.17 56.04
C PRO A 707 1.21 3.16 56.65
N LYS A 708 1.98 2.08 56.39
CA LYS A 708 3.47 1.91 56.30
C LYS A 708 3.84 0.45 56.69
N LYS A 709 4.94 -0.21 56.33
CA LYS A 709 6.10 -0.13 55.39
C LYS A 709 7.05 -1.30 55.82
N VAL A 710 8.01 -1.71 54.96
CA VAL A 710 9.36 -2.31 55.27
C VAL A 710 9.44 -3.86 55.38
N GLU A 711 9.96 -4.59 54.36
CA GLU A 711 11.37 -5.05 54.04
C GLU A 711 11.51 -6.56 54.38
N ASN A 712 12.38 -7.43 53.87
CA ASN A 712 13.43 -7.56 52.83
C ASN A 712 13.51 -9.10 52.58
N HIS A 713 14.00 -9.69 51.48
CA HIS A 713 15.39 -9.75 51.04
C HIS A 713 15.51 -10.27 49.59
N LEU A 714 16.54 -9.73 48.93
CA LEU A 714 17.24 -10.05 47.67
C LEU A 714 17.77 -11.50 47.56
N PRO A 715 18.42 -11.97 46.44
CA PRO A 715 19.23 -11.19 45.48
C PRO A 715 19.06 -11.56 43.96
N THR A 716 19.13 -10.58 43.03
CA THR A 716 20.23 -10.25 42.06
C THR A 716 20.47 -11.28 40.94
N THR A 717 20.79 -10.97 39.67
CA THR A 717 21.33 -9.76 38.99
C THR A 717 21.43 -10.00 37.47
N GLY A 718 21.47 -8.89 36.71
CA GLY A 718 22.22 -8.73 35.45
C GLY A 718 21.39 -8.97 34.17
N GLY A 719 21.12 -8.01 33.29
CA GLY A 719 21.98 -6.95 32.73
C GLY A 719 22.63 -7.49 31.44
N LYS A 720 22.74 -6.81 30.30
CA LYS A 720 22.58 -5.41 29.87
C LYS A 720 22.52 -5.38 28.34
N ALA A 721 22.10 -4.24 27.80
CA ALA A 721 22.32 -3.79 26.43
C ALA A 721 23.82 -3.73 26.04
N GLU A 722 24.12 -3.79 24.72
CA GLU A 722 24.83 -2.76 23.95
C GLU A 722 25.36 -3.27 22.59
N ASN A 723 25.35 -2.37 21.60
CA ASN A 723 26.19 -2.28 20.39
C ASN A 723 27.52 -1.61 20.84
N PRO A 724 28.80 -1.89 20.39
CA PRO A 724 29.29 -1.70 19.01
C PRO A 724 30.62 -2.41 18.56
N TYR A 725 31.04 -2.08 17.31
CA TYR A 725 32.29 -2.25 16.54
C TYR A 725 33.65 -2.71 17.17
N TRP A 726 34.28 -3.66 16.43
CA TRP A 726 35.70 -3.78 15.95
C TRP A 726 36.82 -4.56 16.67
N LYS A 727 37.60 -5.27 15.79
CA LYS A 727 38.99 -5.80 15.83
C LYS A 727 39.18 -7.31 16.15
N TRP A 728 40.01 -8.14 15.49
CA TRP A 728 40.76 -8.19 14.20
C TRP A 728 41.43 -9.59 14.08
N ILE A 729 41.68 -10.06 12.84
CA ILE A 729 42.63 -11.11 12.36
C ILE A 729 42.27 -12.61 12.50
N GLY A 730 42.15 -13.27 11.33
CA GLY A 730 42.47 -14.69 11.19
C GLY A 730 41.69 -15.50 10.14
N ALA A 731 41.70 -15.12 8.85
CA ALA A 731 41.69 -16.04 7.69
C ALA A 731 41.49 -15.28 6.37
N THR A 732 42.53 -14.55 5.97
CA THR A 732 42.80 -14.31 4.55
C THR A 732 43.49 -15.57 4.05
N LEU A 733 42.83 -16.34 3.17
CA LEU A 733 43.35 -17.27 2.15
C LEU A 733 42.26 -18.32 1.86
N VAL A 734 41.62 -18.22 0.67
CA VAL A 734 41.18 -19.34 -0.21
C VAL A 734 40.15 -18.94 -1.29
N VAL A 735 39.52 -17.76 -1.28
CA VAL A 735 38.50 -17.42 -2.33
C VAL A 735 38.95 -16.34 -3.34
N LEU A 736 40.26 -16.12 -3.46
CA LEU A 736 40.89 -15.41 -4.60
C LEU A 736 41.60 -16.40 -5.56
N GLY A 737 40.99 -17.57 -5.77
CA GLY A 737 41.54 -18.67 -6.59
C GLY A 737 40.75 -19.03 -7.85
N SER A 738 39.63 -18.36 -8.15
CA SER A 738 38.69 -18.82 -9.19
C SER A 738 38.29 -17.78 -10.25
N ILE A 739 38.94 -16.61 -10.30
CA ILE A 739 38.74 -15.61 -11.38
C ILE A 739 39.98 -15.44 -12.28
N VAL A 740 41.05 -16.22 -12.07
CA VAL A 740 42.21 -16.29 -12.99
C VAL A 740 42.14 -17.50 -13.95
N THR A 741 41.18 -18.42 -13.79
CA THR A 741 41.03 -19.61 -14.63
C THR A 741 40.09 -19.45 -15.83
N VAL A 742 39.40 -18.30 -15.99
CA VAL A 742 38.58 -18.02 -17.19
C VAL A 742 39.29 -17.12 -18.21
N SER A 743 40.37 -16.43 -17.80
CA SER A 743 41.15 -15.55 -18.68
C SER A 743 42.29 -16.26 -19.43
N VAL A 744 42.68 -17.47 -19.02
CA VAL A 744 43.68 -18.30 -19.73
C VAL A 744 43.04 -19.37 -20.63
N TYR A 745 41.74 -19.67 -20.47
CA TYR A 745 41.02 -20.58 -21.38
C TYR A 745 40.50 -19.89 -22.67
N ARG A 746 40.38 -18.55 -22.67
CA ARG A 746 39.96 -17.77 -23.87
C ARG A 746 41.09 -17.33 -24.79
N MET A 747 42.37 -17.47 -24.41
CA MET A 747 43.51 -17.14 -25.27
C MET A 747 44.16 -18.35 -25.98
N ARG A 748 43.63 -19.58 -25.82
CA ARG A 748 44.16 -20.78 -26.50
C ARG A 748 43.26 -21.35 -27.62
N LYS A 749 42.17 -20.67 -27.99
CA LYS A 749 41.24 -21.10 -29.06
C LYS A 749 41.11 -20.09 -30.22
N LYS A 750 42.20 -19.38 -30.53
CA LYS A 750 42.34 -18.52 -31.72
C LYS A 750 43.76 -18.58 -32.32
N ALA A 751 44.36 -19.77 -32.32
CA ALA A 751 45.62 -20.06 -33.01
C ALA A 751 45.61 -21.39 -33.79
N ASN A 752 44.42 -21.94 -34.07
CA ASN A 752 44.24 -23.07 -34.98
C ASN A 752 42.81 -23.01 -35.56
N GLN A 753 42.61 -22.12 -36.54
CA GLN A 753 41.61 -22.23 -37.61
C GLN A 753 41.90 -21.20 -38.69
#